data_AF-A0A7L4QTB1-F1
#
_entry.id   AF-A0A7L4QTB1-F1
#
_cell.length_a   1.000
_cell.length_b   1.000
_cell.length_c   1.000
_cell.angle_alpha   90.00
_cell.angle_beta   90.00
_cell.angle_gamma   90.00
#
_symmetry.space_group_name_H-M   'P 1'
#
loop_
_entity.id
_entity.type
_entity.pdbx_description
1 polymer ?
#
loop_
_entity_poly.entity_id
_entity_poly.type
_entity_poly.pdbx_seq_one_letter_code
_entity_poly.pdbx_strand_id
1 'polypeptide(L)'
;MTGIIKKIAQINFGLLSPENIRNMSVTKIVTPDTYDEDGYPIEAGLMDPRLGVIDPGLRCRSCGSKGGDCQGHFGHINLARPVIHVGFADTIHKILRSTCSSCGKVLLTDSEKEFYMGKIEARIKNEESITDIIKDIYTLARRDDCPHCHQEAEIRKNAEFMIQNSEEILEEIGPDLDADTKKKIEDKVQKLVELEEKRVSSGEMDDMEPNADINAIKDATEELIKVVKDIKGQNDEVTKELQELVEPIYQEAKRAQQRTIQEDIKIDKPVSLVEGNYKLTPSEVREWLEKIPEDDYYLVGINPKIAKPEWMVLTVLPVPPVTVRPSITLETGERSEDDLTHKLVDILRINQRLKENMEAGAPQLIVEDLWELLQYHVTTYFDNEASGVPPARHRSGRPLKTLAQRLKGKEGRFRSNLSGKRVNFSARTVISPDPNISINEVGVPEMIATEVTVPVYVTEWNIEQMKKYIENGSKIHPGANYVIRPDERKIRVYDETKESILEKIEPGYVVERHLMDGDIVLFNRQPSLHRMSMMAHEVKVLPHKTFRLNLCVCPPYNADFDGDEMNMHVFQTEESRAEAKSLMRVQEHILSPRFGGPIIGGIHDHISGGYLLTRDGSVFKEEDVFQMAQKSQLPMPEPKNRDWTGKEIFSLLLPDELHMVYRAEICRKCDECLREECKNDAYVVIENGELKMGAIDEKAFGAFSGKILDSVVKEYGTDRAREFLDSATKLSISGIMKRGFTTSTADEEIPREARDRIEELLSNAERKVEQLIEAYHNEELEALPGRSLRETLEMKIMQVLGEARDKSGEIAESYFGMDNHAVIMALTGARGSMLNLTQIAACVGQQSVRGGRIERGYRNRTLPHFQEGELGAKASGFVHSSYKSGLDPLEFFFHAMGGREGLVDTAIRTAQSGYMQRRLVNALQDLNVNEDGTVRDNRGVVIQTRYGEDGIDPAKSDFGKVADIDRLIEEMRIKAKADK
;
A
#
# COMPACT_ATOMS: atom_id res chain seq x y z
N MET A 1 -19.29 -22.93 26.99
CA MET A 1 -18.19 -23.89 26.74
C MET A 1 -16.93 -23.09 26.50
N THR A 2 -16.01 -23.04 27.45
CA THR A 2 -14.66 -22.49 27.26
C THR A 2 -13.85 -23.49 26.43
N GLY A 3 -14.10 -23.50 25.12
CA GLY A 3 -13.28 -24.27 24.20
C GLY A 3 -11.84 -23.76 24.24
N ILE A 4 -10.87 -24.68 24.18
CA ILE A 4 -9.46 -24.32 24.00
C ILE A 4 -9.35 -23.50 22.71
N ILE A 5 -9.09 -22.20 22.84
CA ILE A 5 -8.92 -21.30 21.69
C ILE A 5 -7.58 -21.67 21.03
N LYS A 6 -7.64 -22.37 19.90
CA LYS A 6 -6.46 -22.69 19.10
C LYS A 6 -6.09 -21.48 18.23
N LYS A 7 -4.80 -21.15 18.17
CA LYS A 7 -4.26 -20.14 17.24
C LYS A 7 -4.00 -20.80 15.88
N ILE A 8 -4.21 -20.05 14.79
CA ILE A 8 -3.87 -20.50 13.44
C ILE A 8 -2.36 -20.37 13.26
N ALA A 9 -1.68 -21.49 13.06
CA ALA A 9 -0.23 -21.51 12.83
C ALA A 9 0.13 -21.23 11.36
N GLN A 10 -0.61 -21.82 10.43
CA GLN A 10 -0.36 -21.71 8.99
C GLN A 10 -1.65 -21.92 8.18
N ILE A 11 -1.66 -21.42 6.95
CA ILE A 11 -2.75 -21.63 5.97
C ILE A 11 -2.14 -22.21 4.69
N ASN A 12 -2.49 -23.45 4.37
CA ASN A 12 -2.03 -24.14 3.16
C ASN A 12 -3.05 -23.94 2.04
N PHE A 13 -2.71 -23.12 1.06
CA PHE A 13 -3.53 -22.93 -0.14
C PHE A 13 -3.40 -24.12 -1.09
N GLY A 14 -4.46 -24.44 -1.83
CA GLY A 14 -4.52 -25.54 -2.78
C GLY A 14 -5.73 -25.45 -3.69
N LEU A 15 -5.96 -26.48 -4.51
CA LEU A 15 -7.14 -26.57 -5.38
C LEU A 15 -8.19 -27.47 -4.73
N LEU A 16 -9.47 -27.12 -4.89
CA LEU A 16 -10.57 -27.94 -4.39
C LEU A 16 -10.87 -29.06 -5.40
N SER A 17 -10.68 -30.31 -5.00
CA SER A 17 -11.07 -31.45 -5.82
C SER A 17 -12.60 -31.53 -5.98
N PRO A 18 -13.10 -32.14 -7.07
CA PRO A 18 -14.53 -32.38 -7.25
C PRO A 18 -15.16 -33.17 -6.08
N GLU A 19 -14.42 -34.10 -5.50
CA GLU A 19 -14.85 -34.88 -4.33
C GLU A 19 -14.93 -34.01 -3.08
N ASN A 20 -13.93 -33.16 -2.84
CA ASN A 20 -13.93 -32.21 -1.71
C ASN A 20 -15.11 -31.25 -1.81
N ILE A 21 -15.43 -30.76 -3.01
CA ILE A 21 -16.59 -29.88 -3.23
C ILE A 21 -17.90 -30.60 -2.90
N ARG A 22 -18.06 -31.85 -3.33
CA ARG A 22 -19.26 -32.66 -3.02
C ARG A 22 -19.37 -32.97 -1.54
N ASN A 23 -18.26 -33.34 -0.88
CA ASN A 23 -18.23 -33.66 0.54
C ASN A 23 -18.48 -32.44 1.43
N MET A 24 -18.01 -31.26 1.02
CA MET A 24 -18.30 -29.99 1.69
C MET A 24 -19.74 -29.51 1.48
N SER A 25 -20.40 -30.00 0.43
CA SER A 25 -21.71 -29.51 0.03
C SER A 25 -22.84 -30.18 0.81
N VAL A 26 -23.74 -29.36 1.36
CA VAL A 26 -24.92 -29.86 2.10
C VAL A 26 -26.09 -30.24 1.19
N THR A 27 -26.15 -29.69 -0.02
CA THR A 27 -27.23 -29.97 -0.97
C THR A 27 -26.77 -29.70 -2.41
N LYS A 28 -27.31 -30.49 -3.34
CA LYS A 28 -27.12 -30.30 -4.78
C LYS A 28 -28.16 -29.29 -5.28
N ILE A 29 -27.70 -28.27 -5.99
CA ILE A 29 -28.58 -27.26 -6.57
C ILE A 29 -29.01 -27.72 -7.95
N VAL A 30 -30.32 -27.75 -8.16
CA VAL A 30 -30.92 -28.24 -9.41
C VAL A 30 -31.79 -27.16 -10.02
N THR A 31 -32.58 -26.43 -9.25
CA THR A 31 -33.54 -25.45 -9.78
C THR A 31 -32.93 -24.05 -9.88
N PRO A 32 -33.15 -23.33 -11.01
CA PRO A 32 -32.67 -21.96 -11.17
C PRO A 32 -33.55 -20.93 -10.44
N ASP A 33 -34.80 -21.28 -10.11
CA ASP A 33 -35.72 -20.39 -9.41
C ASP A 33 -35.36 -20.27 -7.93
N THR A 34 -35.50 -19.06 -7.38
CA THR A 34 -35.03 -18.71 -6.03
C THR A 34 -36.15 -18.79 -4.98
N TYR A 35 -37.32 -18.25 -5.29
CA TYR A 35 -38.48 -18.19 -4.41
C TYR A 35 -39.76 -18.64 -5.14
N ASP A 36 -40.71 -19.20 -4.39
CA ASP A 36 -42.05 -19.53 -4.90
C ASP A 36 -42.96 -18.30 -4.98
N GLU A 37 -44.20 -18.50 -5.45
CA GLU A 37 -45.21 -17.43 -5.59
C GLU A 37 -45.61 -16.80 -4.23
N ASP A 38 -45.43 -17.54 -3.14
CA ASP A 38 -45.70 -17.09 -1.76
C ASP A 38 -44.48 -16.40 -1.11
N GLY A 39 -43.35 -16.31 -1.83
CA GLY A 39 -42.12 -15.66 -1.38
C GLY A 39 -41.25 -16.52 -0.45
N TYR A 40 -41.50 -17.83 -0.37
CA TYR A 40 -40.67 -18.77 0.38
C TYR A 40 -39.53 -19.33 -0.48
N PRO A 41 -38.35 -19.60 0.11
CA PRO A 41 -37.24 -20.18 -0.64
C PRO A 41 -37.56 -21.61 -1.14
N ILE A 42 -37.23 -21.88 -2.41
CA ILE A 42 -37.47 -23.19 -3.04
C ILE A 42 -36.41 -24.22 -2.60
N GLU A 43 -36.85 -25.45 -2.34
CA GLU A 43 -35.94 -26.58 -2.05
C GLU A 43 -35.10 -26.97 -3.27
N ALA A 44 -33.83 -27.32 -3.04
CA ALA A 44 -32.85 -27.57 -4.11
C ALA A 44 -32.61 -26.39 -5.07
N GLY A 45 -33.10 -25.20 -4.73
CA GLY A 45 -32.83 -23.93 -5.42
C GLY A 45 -31.67 -23.14 -4.80
N LEU A 46 -31.31 -22.00 -5.40
CA LEU A 46 -30.15 -21.19 -4.97
C LEU A 46 -30.32 -20.51 -3.59
N MET A 47 -31.54 -20.48 -3.06
CA MET A 47 -31.88 -19.93 -1.74
C MET A 47 -32.32 -21.03 -0.74
N ASP A 48 -32.01 -22.31 -1.02
CA ASP A 48 -32.36 -23.43 -0.14
C ASP A 48 -31.94 -23.16 1.32
N PRO A 49 -32.86 -23.28 2.31
CA PRO A 49 -32.56 -23.03 3.73
C PRO A 49 -31.45 -23.92 4.33
N ARG A 50 -31.06 -25.00 3.64
CA ARG A 50 -29.88 -25.81 3.99
C ARG A 50 -28.57 -25.05 3.77
N LEU A 51 -28.50 -24.14 2.79
CA LEU A 51 -27.33 -23.30 2.51
C LEU A 51 -27.11 -22.17 3.52
N GLY A 52 -28.11 -21.92 4.39
CA GLY A 52 -28.11 -20.85 5.37
C GLY A 52 -29.41 -20.05 5.31
N VAL A 53 -29.63 -19.22 6.33
CA VAL A 53 -30.81 -18.35 6.43
C VAL A 53 -30.39 -16.93 6.74
N ILE A 54 -31.06 -15.97 6.09
CA ILE A 54 -30.88 -14.53 6.30
C ILE A 54 -32.11 -13.90 6.97
N ASP A 55 -33.31 -14.44 6.69
CA ASP A 55 -34.54 -13.94 7.28
C ASP A 55 -34.61 -14.30 8.78
N PRO A 56 -34.87 -13.33 9.69
CA PRO A 56 -34.87 -13.57 11.15
C PRO A 56 -35.89 -14.61 11.63
N GLY A 57 -36.97 -14.80 10.87
CA GLY A 57 -38.04 -15.76 11.18
C GLY A 57 -37.71 -17.21 10.80
N LEU A 58 -36.67 -17.42 9.99
CA LEU A 58 -36.29 -18.75 9.50
C LEU A 58 -35.12 -19.34 10.31
N ARG A 59 -35.08 -20.66 10.38
CA ARG A 59 -33.97 -21.43 10.95
C ARG A 59 -33.29 -22.22 9.86
N CYS A 60 -31.97 -22.30 9.92
CA CYS A 60 -31.21 -23.10 8.97
C CYS A 60 -31.54 -24.58 9.17
N ARG A 61 -31.86 -25.28 8.07
CA ARG A 61 -32.17 -26.71 8.12
C ARG A 61 -30.94 -27.59 8.36
N SER A 62 -29.73 -27.06 8.14
CA SER A 62 -28.46 -27.78 8.32
C SER A 62 -27.90 -27.65 9.74
N CYS A 63 -27.88 -26.44 10.32
CA CYS A 63 -27.32 -26.20 11.66
C CYS A 63 -28.32 -25.82 12.75
N GLY A 64 -29.59 -25.53 12.42
CA GLY A 64 -30.63 -25.14 13.38
C GLY A 64 -30.52 -23.70 13.92
N SER A 65 -29.42 -23.00 13.62
CA SER A 65 -29.17 -21.61 13.99
C SER A 65 -30.12 -20.64 13.28
N LYS A 66 -30.37 -19.50 13.92
CA LYS A 66 -31.15 -18.39 13.34
C LYS A 66 -30.28 -17.55 12.40
N GLY A 67 -30.91 -16.67 11.62
CA GLY A 67 -30.22 -15.64 10.85
C GLY A 67 -29.35 -14.78 11.77
N GLY A 68 -28.08 -14.60 11.41
CA GLY A 68 -27.06 -13.91 12.23
C GLY A 68 -26.06 -14.85 12.91
N ASP A 69 -26.53 -15.99 13.43
CA ASP A 69 -25.67 -17.00 14.09
C ASP A 69 -25.19 -18.09 13.11
N CYS A 70 -25.97 -18.35 12.05
CA CYS A 70 -25.60 -19.30 11.01
C CYS A 70 -24.41 -18.76 10.18
N GLN A 71 -23.31 -19.50 10.15
CA GLN A 71 -22.12 -19.17 9.35
C GLN A 71 -22.33 -19.42 7.84
N GLY A 72 -23.36 -20.17 7.48
CA GLY A 72 -23.67 -20.58 6.11
C GLY A 72 -23.03 -21.91 5.71
N HIS A 73 -23.59 -22.54 4.67
CA HIS A 73 -23.19 -23.87 4.18
C HIS A 73 -23.10 -23.89 2.66
N PHE A 74 -22.12 -24.61 2.11
CA PHE A 74 -21.89 -24.67 0.67
C PHE A 74 -22.87 -25.61 -0.05
N GLY A 75 -23.27 -25.22 -1.25
CA GLY A 75 -23.97 -26.07 -2.22
C GLY A 75 -23.00 -26.53 -3.31
N HIS A 76 -23.48 -27.34 -4.25
CA HIS A 76 -22.73 -27.63 -5.47
C HIS A 76 -23.65 -27.79 -6.69
N ILE A 77 -23.08 -27.53 -7.87
CA ILE A 77 -23.68 -27.77 -9.18
C ILE A 77 -22.78 -28.75 -9.92
N ASN A 78 -23.37 -29.84 -10.42
CA ASN A 78 -22.68 -30.72 -11.36
C ASN A 78 -22.77 -30.11 -12.75
N LEU A 79 -21.61 -29.79 -13.35
CA LEU A 79 -21.56 -29.28 -14.71
C LEU A 79 -21.81 -30.44 -15.69
N ALA A 80 -22.62 -30.19 -16.72
CA ALA A 80 -22.96 -31.18 -17.73
C ALA A 80 -21.74 -31.53 -18.61
N ARG A 81 -20.84 -30.56 -18.79
CA ARG A 81 -19.54 -30.71 -19.46
C ARG A 81 -18.44 -30.00 -18.67
N PRO A 82 -17.17 -30.42 -18.78
CA PRO A 82 -16.06 -29.76 -18.11
C PRO A 82 -15.87 -28.31 -18.61
N VAL A 83 -15.43 -27.43 -17.72
CA VAL A 83 -15.26 -25.99 -18.01
C VAL A 83 -13.89 -25.54 -17.52
N ILE A 84 -13.11 -24.87 -18.38
CA ILE A 84 -11.79 -24.37 -18.02
C ILE A 84 -11.94 -23.21 -17.03
N HIS A 85 -11.23 -23.25 -15.91
CA HIS A 85 -11.22 -22.13 -14.96
C HIS A 85 -10.34 -20.98 -15.49
N VAL A 86 -10.92 -19.80 -15.66
CA VAL A 86 -10.26 -18.62 -16.25
C VAL A 86 -8.95 -18.23 -15.56
N GLY A 87 -8.87 -18.37 -14.24
CA GLY A 87 -7.66 -18.04 -13.47
C GLY A 87 -6.47 -18.96 -13.76
N PHE A 88 -6.69 -20.13 -14.36
CA PHE A 88 -5.64 -21.11 -14.64
C PHE A 88 -5.38 -21.28 -16.14
N ALA A 89 -6.05 -20.56 -17.03
CA ALA A 89 -5.91 -20.71 -18.48
C ALA A 89 -4.45 -20.55 -18.95
N ASP A 90 -3.74 -19.51 -18.48
CA ASP A 90 -2.32 -19.30 -18.77
C ASP A 90 -1.41 -20.41 -18.18
N THR A 91 -1.82 -21.04 -17.08
CA THR A 91 -1.06 -22.12 -16.43
C THR A 91 -1.26 -23.43 -17.18
N ILE A 92 -2.51 -23.77 -17.52
CA ILE A 92 -2.86 -24.91 -18.37
C ILE A 92 -2.11 -24.80 -19.70
N HIS A 93 -2.12 -23.63 -20.34
CA HIS A 93 -1.38 -23.40 -21.58
C HIS A 93 0.11 -23.75 -21.45
N LYS A 94 0.78 -23.29 -20.39
CA LYS A 94 2.19 -23.62 -20.14
C LYS A 94 2.42 -25.11 -19.90
N ILE A 95 1.54 -25.75 -19.14
CA ILE A 95 1.62 -27.19 -18.84
C ILE A 95 1.49 -28.00 -20.13
N LEU A 96 0.41 -27.80 -20.90
CA LEU A 96 0.18 -28.52 -22.14
C LEU A 96 1.34 -28.37 -23.12
N ARG A 97 1.93 -27.18 -23.20
CA ARG A 97 3.07 -26.88 -24.08
C ARG A 97 4.41 -27.46 -23.59
N SER A 98 4.45 -28.00 -22.37
CA SER A 98 5.64 -28.61 -21.74
C SER A 98 5.51 -30.12 -21.52
N THR A 99 4.34 -30.70 -21.79
CA THR A 99 4.04 -32.13 -21.62
C THR A 99 3.59 -32.72 -22.95
N CYS A 100 3.83 -34.00 -23.19
CA CYS A 100 3.38 -34.67 -24.41
C CYS A 100 1.89 -35.01 -24.37
N SER A 101 1.16 -34.78 -25.47
CA SER A 101 -0.27 -35.14 -25.65
C SER A 101 -0.57 -36.63 -25.55
N SER A 102 0.41 -37.44 -25.98
CA SER A 102 0.28 -38.90 -26.03
C SER A 102 0.61 -39.54 -24.69
N CYS A 103 1.82 -39.32 -24.15
CA CYS A 103 2.30 -40.00 -22.94
C CYS A 103 2.13 -39.21 -21.63
N GLY A 104 1.79 -37.91 -21.68
CA GLY A 104 1.60 -37.07 -20.49
C GLY A 104 2.88 -36.70 -19.74
N LYS A 105 4.04 -37.28 -20.08
CA LYS A 105 5.34 -36.93 -19.48
C LYS A 105 5.80 -35.55 -19.93
N VAL A 106 6.59 -34.90 -19.08
CA VAL A 106 7.26 -33.63 -19.41
C VAL A 106 8.27 -33.86 -20.55
N LEU A 107 8.37 -32.90 -21.47
CA LEU A 107 9.27 -32.94 -22.63
C LEU A 107 10.74 -32.63 -22.24
N LEU A 108 11.25 -33.34 -21.24
CA LEU A 108 12.64 -33.29 -20.78
C LEU A 108 13.27 -34.69 -20.91
N THR A 109 14.60 -34.76 -21.03
CA THR A 109 15.31 -36.04 -20.89
C THR A 109 15.37 -36.47 -19.42
N ASP A 110 15.61 -37.75 -19.15
CA ASP A 110 15.73 -38.25 -17.78
C ASP A 110 16.89 -37.57 -17.00
N SER A 111 17.98 -37.24 -17.70
CA SER A 111 19.10 -36.49 -17.12
C SER A 111 18.73 -35.05 -16.71
N GLU A 112 17.92 -34.37 -17.53
CA GLU A 112 17.42 -33.03 -17.22
C GLU A 112 16.42 -33.08 -16.06
N LYS A 113 15.57 -34.12 -16.05
CA LYS A 113 14.59 -34.38 -15.00
C LYS A 113 15.25 -34.49 -13.63
N GLU A 114 16.27 -35.35 -13.51
CA GLU A 114 17.02 -35.52 -12.25
C GLU A 114 17.71 -34.23 -11.81
N PHE A 115 18.31 -33.50 -12.75
CA PHE A 115 18.99 -32.23 -12.46
C PHE A 115 18.04 -31.18 -11.88
N TYR A 116 16.86 -31.00 -12.49
CA TYR A 116 15.88 -30.03 -12.01
C TYR A 116 15.19 -30.47 -10.72
N MET A 117 14.89 -31.77 -10.57
CA MET A 117 14.34 -32.30 -9.33
C MET A 117 15.29 -32.07 -8.15
N GLY A 118 16.59 -32.34 -8.30
CA GLY A 118 17.58 -32.08 -7.25
C GLY A 118 17.65 -30.59 -6.85
N LYS A 119 17.52 -29.67 -7.81
CA LYS A 119 17.45 -28.22 -7.53
C LYS A 119 16.17 -27.83 -6.80
N ILE A 120 15.03 -28.39 -7.19
CA ILE A 120 13.73 -28.11 -6.56
C ILE A 120 13.74 -28.59 -5.11
N GLU A 121 14.24 -29.81 -4.85
CA GLU A 121 14.34 -30.35 -3.49
C GLU A 121 15.24 -29.51 -2.58
N ALA A 122 16.39 -29.08 -3.09
CA ALA A 122 17.29 -28.19 -2.35
C ALA A 122 16.62 -26.85 -2.00
N ARG A 123 15.89 -26.24 -2.95
CA ARG A 123 15.13 -25.00 -2.76
C ARG A 123 14.00 -25.15 -1.75
N ILE A 124 13.22 -26.24 -1.84
CA ILE A 124 12.13 -26.53 -0.90
C ILE A 124 12.69 -26.71 0.52
N LYS A 125 13.83 -27.39 0.67
CA LYS A 125 14.49 -27.58 1.97
C LYS A 125 14.97 -26.27 2.60
N ASN A 126 15.32 -25.28 1.78
CA ASN A 126 15.73 -23.94 2.21
C ASN A 126 14.56 -22.93 2.28
N GLU A 127 13.31 -23.37 2.08
CA GLU A 127 12.12 -22.50 2.03
C GLU A 127 12.21 -21.37 0.98
N GLU A 128 12.95 -21.62 -0.11
CA GLU A 128 13.16 -20.66 -1.19
C GLU A 128 12.12 -20.83 -2.31
N SER A 129 11.92 -19.77 -3.10
CA SER A 129 11.01 -19.81 -4.26
C SER A 129 11.55 -20.71 -5.38
N ILE A 130 10.67 -21.56 -5.92
CA ILE A 130 10.93 -22.45 -7.06
C ILE A 130 10.48 -21.85 -8.39
N THR A 131 9.89 -20.64 -8.39
CA THR A 131 9.25 -20.06 -9.58
C THR A 131 10.20 -19.86 -10.76
N ASP A 132 11.44 -19.45 -10.51
CA ASP A 132 12.42 -19.21 -11.57
C ASP A 132 12.85 -20.53 -12.24
N ILE A 133 13.02 -21.60 -11.45
CA ILE A 133 13.32 -22.94 -11.95
C ILE A 133 12.19 -23.44 -12.85
N ILE A 134 10.94 -23.27 -12.43
CA ILE A 134 9.78 -23.69 -13.23
C ILE A 134 9.71 -22.92 -14.57
N LYS A 135 10.06 -21.62 -14.58
CA LYS A 135 10.12 -20.86 -15.84
C LYS A 135 11.21 -21.38 -16.78
N ASP A 136 12.34 -21.77 -16.23
CA ASP A 136 13.43 -22.38 -17.01
C ASP A 136 12.97 -23.71 -17.61
N ILE A 137 12.29 -24.55 -16.81
CA ILE A 137 11.68 -25.81 -17.27
C ILE A 137 10.68 -25.56 -18.40
N TYR A 138 9.73 -24.62 -18.24
CA TYR A 138 8.77 -24.29 -19.30
C TYR A 138 9.40 -23.75 -20.58
N THR A 139 10.61 -23.20 -20.49
CA THR A 139 11.34 -22.69 -21.66
C THR A 139 12.09 -23.82 -22.35
N LEU A 140 12.72 -24.71 -21.57
CA LEU A 140 13.49 -25.85 -22.07
C LEU A 140 12.61 -26.96 -22.64
N ALA A 141 11.44 -27.21 -22.03
CA ALA A 141 10.48 -28.23 -22.44
C ALA A 141 9.64 -27.85 -23.67
N ARG A 142 10.00 -26.78 -24.40
CA ARG A 142 9.41 -26.43 -25.70
C ARG A 142 10.10 -27.22 -26.80
N ARG A 143 9.80 -28.52 -26.87
CA ARG A 143 10.30 -29.43 -27.91
C ARG A 143 9.14 -29.93 -28.75
N ASP A 144 9.34 -30.03 -30.05
CA ASP A 144 8.32 -30.55 -30.96
C ASP A 144 8.25 -32.08 -30.91
N ASP A 145 9.38 -32.72 -30.56
CA ASP A 145 9.54 -34.18 -30.46
C ASP A 145 9.60 -34.64 -28.98
N CYS A 146 8.85 -35.69 -28.65
CA CYS A 146 8.78 -36.23 -27.29
C CYS A 146 9.89 -37.25 -27.01
N PRO A 147 10.82 -36.99 -26.06
CA PRO A 147 11.93 -37.91 -25.75
C PRO A 147 11.51 -39.31 -25.31
N HIS A 148 10.27 -39.48 -24.85
CA HIS A 148 9.77 -40.73 -24.27
C HIS A 148 8.88 -41.55 -25.21
N CYS A 149 8.16 -40.93 -26.15
CA CYS A 149 7.25 -41.65 -27.05
C CYS A 149 7.99 -42.41 -28.15
N HIS A 150 9.22 -42.00 -28.48
CA HIS A 150 10.03 -42.62 -29.54
C HIS A 150 10.53 -44.04 -29.22
N GLN A 151 10.48 -44.51 -27.96
CA GLN A 151 11.16 -45.74 -27.56
C GLN A 151 10.26 -47.00 -27.41
N GLU A 152 8.94 -46.88 -27.23
CA GLU A 152 8.10 -48.05 -26.89
C GLU A 152 7.07 -48.48 -27.94
N ALA A 153 6.59 -47.57 -28.79
CA ALA A 153 5.46 -47.86 -29.69
C ALA A 153 5.87 -48.43 -31.07
N GLU A 154 7.07 -48.10 -31.55
CA GLU A 154 7.56 -48.46 -32.90
C GLU A 154 8.06 -49.91 -32.98
N ILE A 155 8.71 -50.41 -31.92
CA ILE A 155 9.39 -51.72 -31.93
C ILE A 155 8.39 -52.88 -31.92
N ARG A 156 7.24 -52.72 -31.26
CA ARG A 156 6.29 -53.84 -31.02
C ARG A 156 5.28 -54.04 -32.14
N LYS A 157 4.81 -52.96 -32.78
CA LYS A 157 3.80 -53.02 -33.85
C LYS A 157 4.39 -53.34 -35.23
N ASN A 158 5.60 -52.86 -35.53
CA ASN A 158 6.26 -53.16 -36.81
C ASN A 158 6.73 -54.62 -36.88
N ALA A 159 7.16 -55.20 -35.76
CA ALA A 159 7.55 -56.60 -35.67
C ALA A 159 6.37 -57.58 -35.84
N GLU A 160 5.20 -57.29 -35.26
CA GLU A 160 4.03 -58.17 -35.35
C GLU A 160 3.38 -58.15 -36.76
N PHE A 161 3.42 -57.00 -37.45
CA PHE A 161 2.80 -56.83 -38.77
C PHE A 161 3.65 -57.40 -39.92
N MET A 162 4.98 -57.27 -39.87
CA MET A 162 5.88 -57.81 -40.91
C MET A 162 5.98 -59.35 -40.88
N ILE A 163 5.85 -59.96 -39.69
CA ILE A 163 5.88 -61.42 -39.53
C ILE A 163 4.57 -62.07 -40.00
N GLN A 164 3.42 -61.42 -39.82
CA GLN A 164 2.13 -62.00 -40.19
C GLN A 164 1.88 -62.03 -41.70
N ASN A 165 2.48 -61.13 -42.47
CA ASN A 165 2.13 -60.93 -43.89
C ASN A 165 3.20 -61.47 -44.87
N SER A 166 4.32 -62.03 -44.38
CA SER A 166 5.39 -62.55 -45.25
C SER A 166 5.02 -63.86 -45.96
N GLU A 167 4.17 -64.70 -45.34
CA GLU A 167 3.72 -65.97 -45.94
C GLU A 167 2.65 -65.75 -47.02
N GLU A 168 1.72 -64.79 -46.84
CA GLU A 168 0.69 -64.45 -47.85
C GLU A 168 1.28 -63.84 -49.13
N ILE A 169 2.34 -63.03 -49.02
CA ILE A 169 3.03 -62.44 -50.18
C ILE A 169 3.71 -63.52 -51.05
N LEU A 170 4.15 -64.64 -50.46
CA LEU A 170 4.79 -65.74 -51.19
C LEU A 170 3.78 -66.68 -51.88
N GLU A 171 2.53 -66.73 -51.40
CA GLU A 171 1.47 -67.57 -51.99
C GLU A 171 0.74 -66.89 -53.17
N GLU A 172 0.59 -65.55 -53.18
CA GLU A 172 -0.09 -64.83 -54.28
C GLU A 172 0.77 -64.61 -55.53
N ILE A 173 2.09 -64.77 -55.44
CA ILE A 173 3.00 -64.71 -56.59
C ILE A 173 2.88 -66.04 -57.36
N GLY A 174 1.88 -66.13 -58.24
CA GLY A 174 1.46 -67.36 -58.93
C GLY A 174 2.54 -68.15 -59.72
N PRO A 175 2.19 -69.37 -60.21
CA PRO A 175 3.12 -70.42 -60.64
C PRO A 175 3.95 -70.17 -61.93
N ASP A 176 3.85 -69.01 -62.56
CA ASP A 176 4.49 -68.70 -63.86
C ASP A 176 5.75 -67.81 -63.74
N LEU A 177 6.48 -67.89 -62.62
CA LEU A 177 7.81 -67.28 -62.49
C LEU A 177 8.93 -68.30 -62.61
N ASP A 178 10.00 -67.91 -63.30
CA ASP A 178 11.23 -68.69 -63.39
C ASP A 178 11.88 -68.87 -62.02
N ALA A 179 12.41 -70.07 -61.77
CA ALA A 179 12.95 -70.47 -60.46
C ALA A 179 14.12 -69.59 -59.97
N ASP A 180 14.84 -68.93 -60.87
CA ASP A 180 15.93 -68.01 -60.54
C ASP A 180 15.42 -66.66 -60.02
N THR A 181 14.25 -66.24 -60.48
CA THR A 181 13.61 -64.99 -60.05
C THR A 181 12.88 -65.14 -58.73
N LYS A 182 12.19 -66.27 -58.51
CA LYS A 182 11.58 -66.60 -57.21
C LYS A 182 12.63 -66.60 -56.09
N LYS A 183 13.81 -67.17 -56.37
CA LYS A 183 14.93 -67.21 -55.43
C LYS A 183 15.52 -65.83 -55.14
N LYS A 184 15.57 -64.90 -56.11
CA LYS A 184 16.04 -63.52 -55.88
C LYS A 184 15.09 -62.70 -55.01
N ILE A 185 13.79 -62.94 -55.12
CA ILE A 185 12.78 -62.28 -54.29
C ILE A 185 12.82 -62.88 -52.87
N GLU A 186 12.88 -64.21 -52.74
CA GLU A 186 13.09 -64.90 -51.46
C GLU A 186 14.38 -64.43 -50.77
N ASP A 187 15.51 -64.38 -51.46
CA ASP A 187 16.79 -63.92 -50.89
C ASP A 187 16.74 -62.45 -50.44
N LYS A 188 16.02 -61.58 -51.15
CA LYS A 188 15.88 -60.16 -50.77
C LYS A 188 14.93 -59.95 -49.60
N VAL A 189 13.83 -60.70 -49.54
CA VAL A 189 12.90 -60.71 -48.39
C VAL A 189 13.59 -61.30 -47.16
N GLN A 190 14.36 -62.38 -47.32
CA GLN A 190 15.17 -62.96 -46.25
C GLN A 190 16.22 -61.99 -45.72
N LYS A 191 16.85 -61.20 -46.61
CA LYS A 191 17.85 -60.19 -46.24
C LYS A 191 17.24 -59.00 -45.49
N LEU A 192 15.99 -58.64 -45.81
CA LEU A 192 15.20 -57.66 -45.04
C LEU A 192 14.90 -58.20 -43.63
N VAL A 193 14.48 -59.45 -43.51
CA VAL A 193 14.24 -60.12 -42.22
C VAL A 193 15.54 -60.22 -41.38
N GLU A 194 16.68 -60.57 -41.99
CA GLU A 194 17.98 -60.66 -41.30
C GLU A 194 18.53 -59.29 -40.83
N LEU A 195 18.27 -58.21 -41.58
CA LEU A 195 18.62 -56.85 -41.17
C LEU A 195 17.78 -56.40 -39.96
N GLU A 196 16.51 -56.79 -39.93
CA GLU A 196 15.58 -56.55 -38.81
C GLU A 196 15.98 -57.34 -37.56
N GLU A 197 16.32 -58.64 -37.68
CA GLU A 197 16.76 -59.48 -36.56
C GLU A 197 18.05 -58.96 -35.90
N LYS A 198 19.00 -58.47 -36.72
CA LYS A 198 20.23 -57.85 -36.20
C LYS A 198 19.95 -56.61 -35.37
N ARG A 199 18.97 -55.78 -35.79
CA ARG A 199 18.54 -54.57 -35.09
C ARG A 199 17.85 -54.87 -33.76
N VAL A 200 17.16 -56.01 -33.65
CA VAL A 200 16.52 -56.49 -32.41
C VAL A 200 17.54 -57.08 -31.41
N SER A 201 18.63 -57.68 -31.91
CA SER A 201 19.62 -58.39 -31.07
C SER A 201 20.68 -57.50 -30.39
N SER A 202 20.88 -56.26 -30.84
CA SER A 202 21.83 -55.31 -30.23
C SER A 202 21.16 -54.48 -29.14
N GLY A 203 20.84 -55.11 -28.02
CA GLY A 203 20.50 -54.42 -26.79
C GLY A 203 21.76 -54.18 -25.96
N GLU A 204 22.44 -53.04 -26.13
CA GLU A 204 23.32 -52.40 -25.13
C GLU A 204 23.86 -51.04 -25.63
N MET A 205 23.39 -49.98 -24.97
CA MET A 205 23.95 -48.64 -24.68
C MET A 205 24.84 -47.86 -25.69
N ASP A 206 24.40 -46.61 -25.88
CA ASP A 206 25.14 -45.35 -26.09
C ASP A 206 25.96 -45.17 -27.39
N ASP A 207 25.57 -44.14 -28.16
CA ASP A 207 26.35 -43.44 -29.21
C ASP A 207 26.32 -43.93 -30.68
N MET A 208 25.15 -44.20 -31.28
CA MET A 208 25.01 -44.24 -32.76
C MET A 208 23.69 -43.65 -33.28
N GLU A 209 23.77 -42.86 -34.36
CA GLU A 209 22.64 -42.10 -34.95
C GLU A 209 21.52 -43.01 -35.53
N PRO A 210 20.24 -42.82 -35.16
CA PRO A 210 19.10 -43.65 -35.59
C PRO A 210 18.72 -43.61 -37.08
N ASN A 211 19.31 -42.69 -37.86
CA ASN A 211 18.91 -42.42 -39.25
C ASN A 211 19.48 -43.39 -40.30
N ALA A 212 20.42 -44.26 -39.92
CA ALA A 212 21.07 -45.17 -40.87
C ALA A 212 20.18 -46.37 -41.29
N ASP A 213 19.39 -46.90 -40.37
CA ASP A 213 18.57 -48.11 -40.61
C ASP A 213 17.29 -47.83 -41.42
N ILE A 214 16.70 -46.65 -41.27
CA ILE A 214 15.46 -46.25 -41.97
C ILE A 214 15.73 -46.01 -43.47
N ASN A 215 16.87 -45.41 -43.80
CA ASN A 215 17.28 -45.24 -45.20
C ASN A 215 17.61 -46.60 -45.84
N ALA A 216 18.20 -47.54 -45.09
CA ALA A 216 18.48 -48.88 -45.58
C ALA A 216 17.21 -49.68 -45.90
N ILE A 217 16.15 -49.56 -45.07
CA ILE A 217 14.84 -50.21 -45.33
C ILE A 217 14.13 -49.53 -46.52
N LYS A 218 14.19 -48.20 -46.62
CA LYS A 218 13.64 -47.46 -47.76
C LYS A 218 14.32 -47.86 -49.08
N ASP A 219 15.65 -47.92 -49.08
CA ASP A 219 16.44 -48.32 -50.24
C ASP A 219 16.16 -49.79 -50.63
N ALA A 220 16.04 -50.69 -49.66
CA ALA A 220 15.71 -52.10 -49.91
C ALA A 220 14.28 -52.28 -50.48
N THR A 221 13.32 -51.47 -50.02
CA THR A 221 11.94 -51.46 -50.53
C THR A 221 11.88 -50.89 -51.95
N GLU A 222 12.57 -49.78 -52.21
CA GLU A 222 12.70 -49.19 -53.55
C GLU A 222 13.41 -50.13 -54.53
N GLU A 223 14.43 -50.85 -54.07
CA GLU A 223 15.12 -51.88 -54.86
C GLU A 223 14.22 -53.09 -55.18
N LEU A 224 13.38 -53.54 -54.26
CA LEU A 224 12.45 -54.66 -54.48
C LEU A 224 11.40 -54.27 -55.55
N ILE A 225 10.89 -53.05 -55.47
CA ILE A 225 9.99 -52.46 -56.48
C ILE A 225 10.69 -52.35 -57.84
N LYS A 226 11.98 -52.01 -57.85
CA LYS A 226 12.78 -51.89 -59.09
C LYS A 226 13.02 -53.25 -59.74
N VAL A 227 13.36 -54.26 -58.97
CA VAL A 227 13.55 -55.64 -59.44
C VAL A 227 12.26 -56.16 -60.07
N VAL A 228 11.10 -55.97 -59.42
CA VAL A 228 9.79 -56.36 -59.97
C VAL A 228 9.46 -55.63 -61.29
N LYS A 229 9.78 -54.33 -61.38
CA LYS A 229 9.61 -53.53 -62.61
C LYS A 229 10.49 -54.00 -63.78
N ASP A 230 11.73 -54.41 -63.49
CA ASP A 230 12.69 -54.83 -64.51
C ASP A 230 12.39 -56.24 -65.05
N ILE A 231 11.72 -57.10 -64.29
CA ILE A 231 11.46 -58.51 -64.66
C ILE A 231 10.33 -58.69 -65.71
N LYS A 232 9.28 -57.85 -65.70
CA LYS A 232 8.04 -58.14 -66.45
C LYS A 232 7.69 -57.25 -67.64
N GLY A 233 8.56 -56.32 -68.05
CA GLY A 233 8.39 -55.54 -69.29
C GLY A 233 6.99 -54.93 -69.45
N GLN A 234 6.69 -53.84 -68.74
CA GLN A 234 5.48 -53.03 -68.88
C GLN A 234 4.15 -53.82 -68.96
N ASN A 235 3.86 -54.67 -67.97
CA ASN A 235 2.47 -55.08 -67.69
C ASN A 235 1.99 -54.33 -66.45
N ASP A 236 1.14 -53.32 -66.67
CA ASP A 236 0.65 -52.39 -65.64
C ASP A 236 -0.18 -53.08 -64.55
N GLU A 237 -0.83 -54.21 -64.83
CA GLU A 237 -1.78 -54.87 -63.91
C GLU A 237 -1.14 -55.47 -62.65
N VAL A 238 -0.09 -56.29 -62.80
CA VAL A 238 0.61 -56.94 -61.66
C VAL A 238 1.41 -55.92 -60.84
N THR A 239 1.94 -54.88 -61.51
CA THR A 239 2.64 -53.78 -60.84
C THR A 239 1.68 -52.95 -60.01
N LYS A 240 0.41 -52.84 -60.45
CA LYS A 240 -0.68 -52.20 -59.71
C LYS A 240 -1.10 -53.01 -58.49
N GLU A 241 -1.27 -54.32 -58.61
CA GLU A 241 -1.64 -55.19 -57.49
C GLU A 241 -0.57 -55.18 -56.38
N LEU A 242 0.72 -55.28 -56.74
CA LEU A 242 1.82 -55.15 -55.77
C LEU A 242 1.92 -53.73 -55.18
N GLN A 243 1.64 -52.68 -55.96
CA GLN A 243 1.54 -51.32 -55.43
C GLN A 243 0.33 -51.16 -54.49
N GLU A 244 -0.82 -51.77 -54.80
CA GLU A 244 -2.03 -51.74 -53.97
C GLU A 244 -1.85 -52.53 -52.66
N LEU A 245 -0.97 -53.54 -52.63
CA LEU A 245 -0.58 -54.28 -51.42
C LEU A 245 0.46 -53.55 -50.55
N VAL A 246 1.44 -52.85 -51.16
CA VAL A 246 2.56 -52.21 -50.44
C VAL A 246 2.27 -50.74 -50.05
N GLU A 247 1.45 -50.02 -50.81
CA GLU A 247 1.07 -48.62 -50.53
C GLU A 247 0.33 -48.45 -49.18
N PRO A 248 -0.58 -49.34 -48.74
CA PRO A 248 -1.18 -49.26 -47.41
C PRO A 248 -0.13 -49.34 -46.29
N ILE A 249 0.89 -50.20 -46.44
CA ILE A 249 1.98 -50.39 -45.47
C ILE A 249 2.83 -49.10 -45.35
N TYR A 250 3.15 -48.48 -46.48
CA TYR A 250 3.87 -47.19 -46.50
C TYR A 250 3.03 -46.04 -45.92
N GLN A 251 1.73 -45.99 -46.21
CA GLN A 251 0.81 -44.98 -45.67
C GLN A 251 0.57 -45.18 -44.16
N GLU A 252 0.57 -46.40 -43.66
CA GLU A 252 0.40 -46.71 -42.24
C GLU A 252 1.67 -46.40 -41.42
N ALA A 253 2.86 -46.68 -41.97
CA ALA A 253 4.14 -46.23 -41.41
C ALA A 253 4.24 -44.69 -41.37
N LYS A 254 3.78 -43.99 -42.42
CA LYS A 254 3.75 -42.53 -42.46
C LYS A 254 2.71 -41.91 -41.50
N ARG A 255 1.58 -42.59 -41.27
CA ARG A 255 0.58 -42.22 -40.24
C ARG A 255 1.07 -42.48 -38.81
N ALA A 256 1.90 -43.50 -38.60
CA ALA A 256 2.57 -43.73 -37.33
C ALA A 256 3.58 -42.62 -37.01
N GLN A 257 4.28 -42.11 -38.03
CA GLN A 257 5.21 -40.97 -37.94
C GLN A 257 4.50 -39.61 -37.67
N GLN A 258 3.26 -39.43 -38.14
CA GLN A 258 2.49 -38.19 -37.98
C GLN A 258 1.76 -38.05 -36.63
N ARG A 259 1.69 -39.12 -35.80
CA ARG A 259 1.02 -39.06 -34.49
C ARG A 259 1.90 -38.51 -33.35
N THR A 260 3.14 -38.12 -33.64
CA THR A 260 4.18 -37.87 -32.61
C THR A 260 4.79 -36.48 -32.61
N ILE A 261 4.50 -35.62 -33.60
CA ILE A 261 4.99 -34.24 -33.63
C ILE A 261 3.93 -33.35 -32.97
N GLN A 262 4.28 -32.72 -31.85
CA GLN A 262 3.38 -31.83 -31.13
C GLN A 262 3.37 -30.46 -31.82
N GLU A 263 2.20 -30.01 -32.29
CA GLU A 263 2.07 -28.69 -32.91
C GLU A 263 2.04 -27.57 -31.87
N ASP A 264 2.36 -26.35 -32.29
CA ASP A 264 2.42 -25.22 -31.35
C ASP A 264 1.04 -24.91 -30.75
N ILE A 265 0.96 -24.94 -29.41
CA ILE A 265 -0.25 -24.61 -28.67
C ILE A 265 -0.32 -23.10 -28.46
N LYS A 266 -1.41 -22.48 -28.90
CA LYS A 266 -1.74 -21.07 -28.72
C LYS A 266 -2.92 -20.90 -27.78
N ILE A 267 -2.94 -19.76 -27.07
CA ILE A 267 -4.05 -19.35 -26.21
C ILE A 267 -4.75 -18.13 -26.84
N ASP A 268 -5.99 -18.34 -27.26
CA ASP A 268 -6.90 -17.26 -27.60
C ASP A 268 -7.66 -16.85 -26.34
N LYS A 269 -7.30 -15.68 -25.79
CA LYS A 269 -7.84 -15.20 -24.53
C LYS A 269 -9.38 -15.07 -24.60
N PRO A 270 -10.10 -15.47 -23.54
CA PRO A 270 -9.60 -15.73 -22.17
C PRO A 270 -9.18 -17.17 -21.86
N VAL A 271 -9.72 -18.19 -22.56
CA VAL A 271 -9.60 -19.61 -22.17
C VAL A 271 -9.49 -20.58 -23.34
N SER A 272 -9.60 -20.11 -24.59
CA SER A 272 -9.60 -20.98 -25.77
C SER A 272 -8.17 -21.42 -26.07
N LEU A 273 -7.97 -22.73 -26.21
CA LEU A 273 -6.67 -23.33 -26.50
C LEU A 273 -6.72 -23.96 -27.90
N VAL A 274 -5.70 -23.68 -28.72
CA VAL A 274 -5.62 -24.13 -30.11
C VAL A 274 -4.28 -24.81 -30.32
N GLU A 275 -4.28 -26.07 -30.76
CA GLU A 275 -3.10 -26.80 -31.20
C GLU A 275 -3.02 -26.67 -32.73
N GLY A 276 -2.07 -25.89 -33.22
CA GLY A 276 -1.97 -25.55 -34.65
C GLY A 276 -3.22 -24.81 -35.17
N ASN A 277 -4.09 -25.53 -35.88
CA ASN A 277 -5.39 -25.04 -36.36
C ASN A 277 -6.60 -25.72 -35.69
N TYR A 278 -6.38 -26.64 -34.76
CA TYR A 278 -7.42 -27.41 -34.08
C TYR A 278 -7.73 -26.82 -32.70
N LYS A 279 -9.01 -26.53 -32.43
CA LYS A 279 -9.45 -26.00 -31.13
C LYS A 279 -9.65 -27.15 -30.14
N LEU A 280 -8.86 -27.17 -29.07
CA LEU A 280 -8.96 -28.16 -28.02
C LEU A 280 -10.21 -27.92 -27.17
N THR A 281 -11.01 -28.96 -26.98
CA THR A 281 -12.16 -28.93 -26.09
C THR A 281 -11.72 -29.04 -24.62
N PRO A 282 -12.47 -28.49 -23.65
CA PRO A 282 -12.15 -28.65 -22.23
C PRO A 282 -12.08 -30.11 -21.77
N SER A 283 -12.77 -31.04 -22.44
CA SER A 283 -12.67 -32.47 -22.16
C SER A 283 -11.30 -33.02 -22.54
N GLU A 284 -10.82 -32.73 -23.76
CA GLU A 284 -9.51 -33.17 -24.24
C GLU A 284 -8.38 -32.59 -23.41
N VAL A 285 -8.48 -31.30 -23.06
CA VAL A 285 -7.52 -30.63 -22.16
C VAL A 285 -7.46 -31.36 -20.82
N ARG A 286 -8.61 -31.74 -20.26
CA ARG A 286 -8.65 -32.45 -18.99
C ARG A 286 -8.07 -33.85 -19.09
N GLU A 287 -8.43 -34.61 -20.12
CA GLU A 287 -7.89 -35.95 -20.36
C GLU A 287 -6.36 -35.92 -20.51
N TRP A 288 -5.82 -34.90 -21.18
CA TRP A 288 -4.37 -34.68 -21.25
C TRP A 288 -3.78 -34.44 -19.86
N LEU A 289 -4.35 -33.52 -19.08
CA LEU A 289 -3.88 -33.21 -17.73
C LEU A 289 -3.93 -34.42 -16.78
N GLU A 290 -4.90 -35.32 -16.96
CA GLU A 290 -5.03 -36.57 -16.17
C GLU A 290 -3.94 -37.60 -16.50
N LYS A 291 -3.31 -37.55 -17.69
CA LYS A 291 -2.22 -38.46 -18.07
C LYS A 291 -0.88 -38.13 -17.41
N ILE A 292 -0.73 -36.93 -16.85
CA ILE A 292 0.55 -36.49 -16.27
C ILE A 292 0.84 -37.34 -15.01
N PRO A 293 2.00 -38.01 -14.92
CA PRO A 293 2.36 -38.81 -13.75
C PRO A 293 2.65 -37.91 -12.54
N GLU A 294 2.35 -38.37 -11.32
CA GLU A 294 2.55 -37.59 -10.08
C GLU A 294 4.01 -37.19 -9.86
N ASP A 295 4.97 -38.01 -10.33
CA ASP A 295 6.41 -37.72 -10.27
C ASP A 295 6.79 -36.46 -11.07
N ASP A 296 6.00 -36.07 -12.06
CA ASP A 296 6.24 -34.91 -12.91
C ASP A 296 5.58 -33.64 -12.38
N TYR A 297 4.75 -33.73 -11.34
CA TYR A 297 3.95 -32.58 -10.86
C TYR A 297 4.82 -31.40 -10.44
N TYR A 298 5.90 -31.66 -9.68
CA TYR A 298 6.80 -30.58 -9.25
C TYR A 298 7.49 -29.89 -10.42
N LEU A 299 7.81 -30.62 -11.49
CA LEU A 299 8.46 -30.08 -12.70
C LEU A 299 7.53 -29.13 -13.46
N VAL A 300 6.23 -29.45 -13.49
CA VAL A 300 5.20 -28.57 -14.07
C VAL A 300 4.66 -27.52 -13.08
N GLY A 301 5.25 -27.41 -11.90
CA GLY A 301 4.91 -26.39 -10.89
C GLY A 301 3.66 -26.69 -10.04
N ILE A 302 3.30 -27.96 -9.90
CA ILE A 302 2.15 -28.44 -9.12
C ILE A 302 2.63 -29.22 -7.91
N ASN A 303 2.00 -29.00 -6.76
CA ASN A 303 2.29 -29.75 -5.54
C ASN A 303 1.26 -30.88 -5.37
N PRO A 304 1.66 -32.16 -5.50
CA PRO A 304 0.75 -33.32 -5.48
C PRO A 304 -0.05 -33.46 -4.19
N LYS A 305 0.45 -32.91 -3.08
CA LYS A 305 -0.24 -33.00 -1.78
C LYS A 305 -1.51 -32.16 -1.69
N ILE A 306 -1.63 -31.12 -2.52
CA ILE A 306 -2.66 -30.07 -2.37
C ILE A 306 -3.43 -29.77 -3.66
N ALA A 307 -2.92 -30.19 -4.82
CA ALA A 307 -3.50 -29.90 -6.11
C ALA A 307 -3.14 -30.98 -7.13
N LYS A 308 -4.08 -31.27 -8.04
CA LYS A 308 -3.82 -32.05 -9.24
C LYS A 308 -4.07 -31.20 -10.50
N PRO A 309 -3.36 -31.43 -11.61
CA PRO A 309 -3.48 -30.62 -12.82
C PRO A 309 -4.91 -30.56 -13.36
N GLU A 310 -5.62 -31.69 -13.37
CA GLU A 310 -6.96 -31.82 -13.92
C GLU A 310 -8.03 -31.03 -13.15
N TRP A 311 -7.78 -30.68 -11.88
CA TRP A 311 -8.71 -29.87 -11.08
C TRP A 311 -8.81 -28.41 -11.56
N MET A 312 -7.88 -27.97 -12.42
CA MET A 312 -7.99 -26.66 -13.09
C MET A 312 -9.14 -26.62 -14.12
N VAL A 313 -9.62 -27.80 -14.55
CA VAL A 313 -10.82 -27.95 -15.38
C VAL A 313 -11.98 -28.40 -14.49
N LEU A 314 -12.94 -27.50 -14.29
CA LEU A 314 -14.03 -27.70 -13.36
C LEU A 314 -15.04 -28.71 -13.89
N THR A 315 -15.38 -29.69 -13.06
CA THR A 315 -16.49 -30.63 -13.28
C THR A 315 -17.67 -30.36 -12.35
N VAL A 316 -17.36 -29.78 -11.18
CA VAL A 316 -18.32 -29.45 -10.13
C VAL A 316 -18.01 -28.03 -9.71
N LEU A 317 -19.04 -27.19 -9.67
CA LEU A 317 -18.93 -25.80 -9.23
C LEU A 317 -19.48 -25.68 -7.80
N PRO A 318 -18.70 -25.18 -6.82
CA PRO A 318 -19.20 -24.92 -5.48
C PRO A 318 -20.13 -23.70 -5.50
N VAL A 319 -21.31 -23.83 -4.89
CA VAL A 319 -22.26 -22.74 -4.72
C VAL A 319 -22.02 -22.09 -3.35
N PRO A 320 -21.72 -20.78 -3.29
CA PRO A 320 -21.47 -20.12 -2.02
C PRO A 320 -22.75 -20.04 -1.18
N PRO A 321 -22.60 -20.05 0.17
CA PRO A 321 -23.72 -19.93 1.10
C PRO A 321 -24.59 -18.70 0.85
N VAL A 322 -25.84 -18.76 1.31
CA VAL A 322 -26.81 -17.64 1.24
C VAL A 322 -26.31 -16.43 2.06
N THR A 323 -25.57 -16.66 3.15
CA THR A 323 -24.98 -15.61 3.99
C THR A 323 -23.96 -14.74 3.25
N VAL A 324 -23.35 -15.25 2.17
CA VAL A 324 -22.40 -14.52 1.31
C VAL A 324 -23.12 -13.82 0.14
N ARG A 325 -24.37 -14.19 -0.14
CA ARG A 325 -25.22 -13.67 -1.23
C ARG A 325 -26.56 -13.13 -0.69
N PRO A 326 -26.54 -12.16 0.24
CA PRO A 326 -27.76 -11.65 0.83
C PRO A 326 -28.62 -10.92 -0.21
N SER A 327 -29.94 -11.14 -0.21
CA SER A 327 -30.87 -10.32 -0.96
C SER A 327 -31.13 -9.00 -0.23
N ILE A 328 -31.28 -7.91 -0.99
CA ILE A 328 -31.60 -6.59 -0.46
C ILE A 328 -33.08 -6.31 -0.75
N THR A 329 -33.86 -5.98 0.28
CA THR A 329 -35.21 -5.46 0.11
C THR A 329 -35.13 -3.97 -0.19
N LEU A 330 -35.64 -3.54 -1.34
CA LEU A 330 -35.77 -2.13 -1.70
C LEU A 330 -36.88 -1.47 -0.87
N GLU A 331 -36.89 -0.13 -0.81
CA GLU A 331 -37.94 0.64 -0.12
C GLU A 331 -39.35 0.39 -0.68
N THR A 332 -39.43 -0.05 -1.94
CA THR A 332 -40.66 -0.48 -2.63
C THR A 332 -41.21 -1.82 -2.10
N GLY A 333 -40.46 -2.52 -1.25
CA GLY A 333 -40.79 -3.86 -0.76
C GLY A 333 -40.33 -4.99 -1.69
N GLU A 334 -39.85 -4.67 -2.90
CA GLU A 334 -39.32 -5.66 -3.84
C GLU A 334 -37.95 -6.21 -3.39
N ARG A 335 -37.75 -7.52 -3.54
CA ARG A 335 -36.44 -8.15 -3.28
C ARG A 335 -35.54 -7.99 -4.51
N SER A 336 -34.40 -7.35 -4.31
CA SER A 336 -33.29 -7.32 -5.26
C SER A 336 -32.30 -8.42 -4.92
N GLU A 337 -32.09 -9.33 -5.86
CA GLU A 337 -31.13 -10.43 -5.70
C GLU A 337 -29.68 -9.96 -5.80
N ASP A 338 -28.80 -10.71 -5.17
CA ASP A 338 -27.35 -10.49 -5.24
C ASP A 338 -26.79 -10.78 -6.65
N ASP A 339 -25.80 -10.00 -7.07
CA ASP A 339 -25.14 -10.15 -8.39
C ASP A 339 -24.58 -11.58 -8.63
N LEU A 340 -24.08 -12.26 -7.59
CA LEU A 340 -23.61 -13.66 -7.72
C LEU A 340 -24.78 -14.62 -7.90
N THR A 341 -25.90 -14.39 -7.22
CA THR A 341 -27.11 -15.20 -7.38
C THR A 341 -27.60 -15.12 -8.81
N HIS A 342 -27.72 -13.91 -9.37
CA HIS A 342 -28.13 -13.71 -10.77
C HIS A 342 -27.24 -14.50 -11.75
N LYS A 343 -25.92 -14.51 -11.53
CA LYS A 343 -25.01 -15.24 -12.40
C LYS A 343 -25.09 -16.76 -12.23
N LEU A 344 -25.31 -17.25 -11.00
CA LEU A 344 -25.55 -18.67 -10.73
C LEU A 344 -26.85 -19.17 -11.37
N VAL A 345 -27.90 -18.34 -11.40
CA VAL A 345 -29.15 -18.62 -12.12
C VAL A 345 -28.86 -18.86 -13.61
N ASP A 346 -28.09 -17.98 -14.24
CA ASP A 346 -27.71 -18.13 -15.65
C ASP A 346 -26.91 -19.42 -15.90
N ILE A 347 -25.94 -19.73 -15.01
CA ILE A 347 -25.14 -20.97 -15.08
C ILE A 347 -26.06 -22.20 -14.98
N LEU A 348 -27.01 -22.22 -14.04
CA LEU A 348 -27.93 -23.33 -13.88
C LEU A 348 -28.82 -23.53 -15.11
N ARG A 349 -29.39 -22.45 -15.65
CA ARG A 349 -30.25 -22.50 -16.84
C ARG A 349 -29.52 -23.05 -18.05
N ILE A 350 -28.31 -22.56 -18.33
CA ILE A 350 -27.55 -23.04 -19.49
C ILE A 350 -27.06 -24.48 -19.27
N ASN A 351 -26.69 -24.84 -18.04
CA ASN A 351 -26.25 -26.19 -17.69
C ASN A 351 -27.38 -27.23 -17.83
N GLN A 352 -28.60 -26.89 -17.41
CA GLN A 352 -29.79 -27.72 -17.62
C GLN A 352 -30.10 -27.86 -19.12
N ARG A 353 -30.13 -26.74 -19.84
CA ARG A 353 -30.40 -26.74 -21.29
C ARG A 353 -29.38 -27.56 -22.07
N LEU A 354 -28.10 -27.46 -21.73
CA LEU A 354 -27.03 -28.27 -22.33
C LEU A 354 -27.29 -29.78 -22.08
N LYS A 355 -27.62 -30.14 -20.85
CA LYS A 355 -27.91 -31.52 -20.47
C LYS A 355 -29.12 -32.09 -21.23
N GLU A 356 -30.23 -31.36 -21.28
CA GLU A 356 -31.46 -31.76 -21.97
C GLU A 356 -31.24 -31.93 -23.49
N ASN A 357 -30.51 -31.01 -24.14
CA ASN A 357 -30.22 -31.10 -25.57
C ASN A 357 -29.29 -32.28 -25.90
N MET A 358 -28.33 -32.58 -25.01
CA MET A 358 -27.48 -33.77 -25.16
C MET A 358 -28.29 -35.07 -25.03
N GLU A 359 -29.18 -35.16 -24.04
CA GLU A 359 -30.05 -36.33 -23.84
C GLU A 359 -31.07 -36.50 -24.97
N ALA A 360 -31.52 -35.40 -25.58
CA ALA A 360 -32.41 -35.40 -26.73
C ALA A 360 -31.71 -35.72 -28.08
N GLY A 361 -30.38 -35.90 -28.10
CA GLY A 361 -29.63 -36.21 -29.32
C GLY A 361 -29.50 -35.03 -30.29
N ALA A 362 -29.38 -33.80 -29.77
CA ALA A 362 -29.21 -32.60 -30.60
C ALA A 362 -27.91 -32.64 -31.44
N PRO A 363 -27.88 -31.97 -32.60
CA PRO A 363 -26.67 -31.79 -33.40
C PRO A 363 -25.48 -31.22 -32.61
N GLN A 364 -24.27 -31.70 -32.93
CA GLN A 364 -23.03 -31.35 -32.24
C GLN A 364 -22.78 -29.82 -32.19
N LEU A 365 -23.05 -29.10 -33.28
CA LEU A 365 -22.92 -27.63 -33.35
C LEU A 365 -23.73 -26.90 -32.24
N ILE A 366 -24.96 -27.37 -31.96
CA ILE A 366 -25.81 -26.77 -30.93
C ILE A 366 -25.25 -27.07 -29.54
N VAL A 367 -24.73 -28.27 -29.33
CA VAL A 367 -24.11 -28.67 -28.06
C VAL A 367 -22.84 -27.85 -27.80
N GLU A 368 -22.03 -27.60 -28.83
CA GLU A 368 -20.82 -26.77 -28.77
C GLU A 368 -21.16 -25.31 -28.45
N ASP A 369 -22.16 -24.71 -29.12
CA ASP A 369 -22.62 -23.35 -28.83
C ASP A 369 -23.11 -23.20 -27.38
N LEU A 370 -23.90 -24.16 -26.88
CA LEU A 370 -24.38 -24.17 -25.50
C LEU A 370 -23.23 -24.36 -24.49
N TRP A 371 -22.21 -25.15 -24.86
CA TRP A 371 -21.02 -25.34 -24.03
C TRP A 371 -20.15 -24.08 -23.98
N GLU A 372 -19.94 -23.39 -25.11
CA GLU A 372 -19.26 -22.09 -25.11
C GLU A 372 -20.01 -21.05 -24.28
N LEU A 373 -21.34 -21.05 -24.33
CA LEU A 373 -22.15 -20.17 -23.50
C LEU A 373 -22.02 -20.53 -22.00
N LEU A 374 -21.98 -21.82 -21.64
CA LEU A 374 -21.68 -22.25 -20.27
C LEU A 374 -20.28 -21.77 -19.82
N GLN A 375 -19.26 -21.91 -20.68
CA GLN A 375 -17.91 -21.40 -20.43
C GLN A 375 -17.92 -19.88 -20.21
N TYR A 376 -18.69 -19.11 -21.00
CA TYR A 376 -18.87 -17.67 -20.79
C TYR A 376 -19.50 -17.35 -19.41
N HIS A 377 -20.56 -18.05 -19.02
CA HIS A 377 -21.24 -17.80 -17.75
C HIS A 377 -20.36 -18.14 -16.54
N VAL A 378 -19.60 -19.24 -16.60
CA VAL A 378 -18.65 -19.60 -15.54
C VAL A 378 -17.46 -18.61 -15.50
N THR A 379 -16.95 -18.21 -16.65
CA THR A 379 -15.84 -17.24 -16.74
C THR A 379 -16.22 -15.91 -16.09
N THR A 380 -17.36 -15.34 -16.47
CA THR A 380 -17.86 -14.07 -15.91
C THR A 380 -18.27 -14.18 -14.44
N TYR A 381 -18.62 -15.37 -13.94
CA TYR A 381 -18.85 -15.63 -12.52
C TYR A 381 -17.58 -15.52 -11.66
N PHE A 382 -16.44 -16.00 -12.17
CA PHE A 382 -15.16 -15.84 -11.48
C PHE A 382 -14.58 -14.43 -11.68
N ASP A 383 -14.53 -13.94 -12.92
CA ASP A 383 -14.03 -12.61 -13.25
C ASP A 383 -14.83 -11.97 -14.40
N ASN A 384 -15.65 -10.97 -14.06
CA ASN A 384 -16.47 -10.26 -15.04
C ASN A 384 -15.71 -9.16 -15.81
N GLU A 385 -14.45 -8.91 -15.46
CA GLU A 385 -13.55 -7.96 -16.15
C GLU A 385 -12.44 -8.71 -16.92
N ALA A 386 -12.63 -10.01 -17.16
CA ALA A 386 -11.71 -10.81 -17.94
C ALA A 386 -11.51 -10.24 -19.36
N SER A 387 -10.24 -10.18 -19.79
CA SER A 387 -9.88 -9.66 -21.12
C SER A 387 -10.49 -10.53 -22.23
N GLY A 388 -11.08 -9.89 -23.24
CA GLY A 388 -11.69 -10.58 -24.38
C GLY A 388 -13.11 -11.11 -24.13
N VAL A 389 -13.69 -10.86 -22.95
CA VAL A 389 -15.05 -11.30 -22.60
C VAL A 389 -15.98 -10.10 -22.46
N PRO A 390 -17.17 -10.08 -23.09
CA PRO A 390 -18.13 -9.01 -22.87
C PRO A 390 -18.67 -9.06 -21.43
N PRO A 391 -18.61 -7.95 -20.68
CA PRO A 391 -19.01 -7.94 -19.28
C PRO A 391 -20.50 -8.23 -19.15
N ALA A 392 -20.86 -9.19 -18.29
CA ALA A 392 -22.23 -9.49 -17.96
C ALA A 392 -22.85 -8.30 -17.21
N ARG A 393 -24.02 -7.86 -17.67
CA ARG A 393 -24.75 -6.72 -17.13
C ARG A 393 -26.09 -7.14 -16.58
N HIS A 394 -26.53 -6.44 -15.55
CA HIS A 394 -27.91 -6.49 -15.08
C HIS A 394 -28.85 -5.87 -16.13
N ARG A 395 -30.16 -6.13 -16.02
CA ARG A 395 -31.19 -5.55 -16.91
C ARG A 395 -31.17 -4.01 -16.94
N SER A 396 -30.64 -3.37 -15.90
CA SER A 396 -30.45 -1.92 -15.80
C SER A 396 -29.23 -1.39 -16.56
N GLY A 397 -28.42 -2.26 -17.18
CA GLY A 397 -27.17 -1.89 -17.87
C GLY A 397 -25.95 -1.81 -16.95
N ARG A 398 -26.11 -1.92 -15.62
CA ARG A 398 -24.99 -1.97 -14.65
C ARG A 398 -24.18 -3.27 -14.82
N PRO A 399 -22.82 -3.23 -14.89
CA PRO A 399 -22.01 -4.45 -14.85
C PRO A 399 -22.14 -5.15 -13.49
N LEU A 400 -22.21 -6.48 -13.50
CA LEU A 400 -22.30 -7.29 -12.29
C LEU A 400 -20.96 -7.34 -11.55
N LYS A 401 -20.97 -7.23 -10.21
CA LYS A 401 -19.78 -7.40 -9.36
C LYS A 401 -19.67 -8.85 -8.88
N THR A 402 -18.84 -9.63 -9.57
CA THR A 402 -18.63 -11.06 -9.27
C THR A 402 -17.42 -11.29 -8.33
N LEU A 403 -16.88 -12.51 -8.25
CA LEU A 403 -15.92 -12.90 -7.21
C LEU A 403 -14.64 -12.05 -7.24
N ALA A 404 -14.03 -11.87 -8.41
CA ALA A 404 -12.82 -11.07 -8.55
C ALA A 404 -13.02 -9.62 -8.11
N GLN A 405 -14.11 -8.98 -8.54
CA GLN A 405 -14.42 -7.58 -8.20
C GLN A 405 -14.74 -7.39 -6.72
N ARG A 406 -15.28 -8.41 -6.03
CA ARG A 406 -15.52 -8.36 -4.58
C ARG A 406 -14.22 -8.40 -3.78
N LEU A 407 -13.18 -9.06 -4.30
CA LEU A 407 -11.90 -9.19 -3.62
C LEU A 407 -10.93 -8.06 -3.99
N LYS A 408 -10.83 -7.74 -5.29
CA LYS A 408 -9.91 -6.74 -5.85
C LYS A 408 -10.45 -5.31 -5.69
N GLY A 409 -9.59 -4.33 -5.93
CA GLY A 409 -9.96 -2.91 -5.97
C GLY A 409 -9.91 -2.19 -4.61
N LYS A 410 -10.22 -0.89 -4.61
CA LYS A 410 -10.18 -0.03 -3.41
C LYS A 410 -11.31 -0.37 -2.42
N GLU A 411 -12.50 -0.66 -2.95
CA GLU A 411 -13.69 -1.08 -2.19
C GLU A 411 -13.78 -2.60 -2.02
N GLY A 412 -12.80 -3.35 -2.52
CA GLY A 412 -12.74 -4.80 -2.35
C GLY A 412 -12.52 -5.21 -0.89
N ARG A 413 -12.89 -6.45 -0.57
CA ARG A 413 -12.87 -7.01 0.80
C ARG A 413 -11.50 -6.88 1.47
N PHE A 414 -10.40 -7.13 0.76
CA PHE A 414 -9.05 -7.02 1.33
C PHE A 414 -8.76 -5.61 1.85
N ARG A 415 -9.00 -4.58 1.03
CA ARG A 415 -8.66 -3.19 1.40
C ARG A 415 -9.69 -2.56 2.32
N SER A 416 -10.98 -2.80 2.11
CA SER A 416 -12.05 -2.10 2.82
C SER A 416 -12.55 -2.80 4.07
N ASN A 417 -12.32 -4.11 4.20
CA ASN A 417 -12.88 -4.88 5.32
C ASN A 417 -11.85 -5.70 6.08
N LEU A 418 -10.65 -5.97 5.55
CA LEU A 418 -9.61 -6.71 6.25
C LEU A 418 -8.51 -5.78 6.75
N SER A 419 -7.78 -5.13 5.85
CA SER A 419 -6.69 -4.21 6.20
C SER A 419 -7.17 -2.94 6.91
N GLY A 420 -8.40 -2.51 6.64
CA GLY A 420 -9.04 -1.37 7.30
C GLY A 420 -10.49 -1.70 7.63
N LYS A 421 -10.94 -1.31 8.82
CA LYS A 421 -12.32 -1.47 9.29
C LYS A 421 -12.78 -0.20 9.97
N ARG A 422 -14.09 0.01 10.01
CA ARG A 422 -14.68 0.96 10.95
C ARG A 422 -14.63 0.36 12.34
N VAL A 423 -14.24 1.17 13.33
CA VAL A 423 -14.11 0.76 14.71
C VAL A 423 -15.21 1.39 15.56
N ASN A 424 -15.58 0.72 16.65
CA ASN A 424 -16.47 1.26 17.68
C ASN A 424 -15.67 2.11 18.68
N PHE A 425 -16.36 2.77 19.62
CA PHE A 425 -15.76 3.56 20.70
C PHE A 425 -14.82 4.67 20.19
N SER A 426 -15.28 5.38 19.16
CA SER A 426 -14.58 6.50 18.56
C SER A 426 -15.48 7.73 18.45
N ALA A 427 -14.89 8.92 18.53
CA ALA A 427 -15.56 10.19 18.34
C ALA A 427 -14.76 11.09 17.39
N ARG A 428 -15.44 12.04 16.74
CA ARG A 428 -14.84 13.04 15.84
C ARG A 428 -15.52 14.38 16.06
N THR A 429 -14.73 15.44 16.24
CA THR A 429 -15.23 16.81 16.31
C THR A 429 -14.10 17.80 15.96
N VAL A 430 -14.47 19.07 15.83
CA VAL A 430 -13.56 20.20 15.59
C VAL A 430 -12.63 20.40 16.79
N ILE A 431 -11.38 20.79 16.52
CA ILE A 431 -10.41 21.12 17.57
C ILE A 431 -10.38 22.62 17.89
N SER A 432 -10.04 22.94 19.14
CA SER A 432 -9.83 24.31 19.63
C SER A 432 -8.55 24.37 20.46
N PRO A 433 -7.82 25.49 20.45
CA PRO A 433 -6.57 25.61 21.20
C PRO A 433 -6.85 25.79 22.69
N ASP A 434 -6.05 25.16 23.55
CA ASP A 434 -6.04 25.44 24.99
C ASP A 434 -4.61 25.33 25.54
N PRO A 435 -3.94 26.45 25.88
CA PRO A 435 -2.60 26.43 26.44
C PRO A 435 -2.58 26.13 27.95
N ASN A 436 -3.73 25.98 28.62
CA ASN A 436 -3.78 25.79 30.06
C ASN A 436 -3.77 24.31 30.48
N ILE A 437 -4.11 23.41 29.56
CA ILE A 437 -4.02 21.95 29.75
C ILE A 437 -2.59 21.48 29.48
N SER A 438 -2.19 20.38 30.10
CA SER A 438 -0.87 19.76 29.88
C SER A 438 -0.72 19.29 28.43
N ILE A 439 0.51 19.16 27.93
CA ILE A 439 0.77 18.59 26.59
C ILE A 439 0.22 17.16 26.41
N ASN A 440 0.07 16.39 27.49
CA ASN A 440 -0.51 15.05 27.42
C ASN A 440 -2.03 15.07 27.46
N GLU A 441 -2.64 16.16 27.89
CA GLU A 441 -4.08 16.23 28.09
C GLU A 441 -4.81 16.59 26.80
N VAL A 442 -5.96 15.98 26.58
CA VAL A 442 -6.92 16.37 25.55
C VAL A 442 -8.24 16.74 26.21
N GLY A 443 -8.74 17.94 25.90
CA GLY A 443 -10.05 18.37 26.35
C GLY A 443 -11.14 17.59 25.63
N VAL A 444 -11.96 16.83 26.35
CA VAL A 444 -13.06 16.04 25.80
C VAL A 444 -14.40 16.66 26.21
N PRO A 445 -15.31 16.92 25.25
CA PRO A 445 -16.69 17.30 25.52
C PRO A 445 -17.40 16.33 26.47
N GLU A 446 -18.08 16.86 27.49
CA GLU A 446 -18.90 16.05 28.42
C GLU A 446 -19.89 15.15 27.67
N MET A 447 -20.51 15.64 26.59
CA MET A 447 -21.41 14.85 25.75
C MET A 447 -20.77 13.61 25.12
N ILE A 448 -19.47 13.66 24.79
CA ILE A 448 -18.72 12.52 24.27
C ILE A 448 -18.35 11.60 25.44
N ALA A 449 -17.95 12.17 26.58
CA ALA A 449 -17.56 11.42 27.77
C ALA A 449 -18.71 10.56 28.34
N THR A 450 -19.97 10.99 28.22
CA THR A 450 -21.14 10.22 28.66
C THR A 450 -21.55 9.10 27.69
N GLU A 451 -21.24 9.25 26.40
CA GLU A 451 -21.59 8.26 25.36
C GLU A 451 -20.53 7.17 25.23
N VAL A 452 -19.25 7.56 25.19
CA VAL A 452 -18.13 6.63 25.05
C VAL A 452 -17.71 6.14 26.44
N THR A 453 -17.69 4.82 26.61
CA THR A 453 -17.46 4.17 27.91
C THR A 453 -16.17 3.37 27.97
N VAL A 454 -15.69 3.17 29.19
CA VAL A 454 -14.54 2.33 29.52
C VAL A 454 -15.02 1.17 30.39
N PRO A 455 -14.74 -0.09 30.02
CA PRO A 455 -15.10 -1.24 30.83
C PRO A 455 -14.09 -1.39 31.97
N VAL A 456 -14.60 -1.41 33.20
CA VAL A 456 -13.80 -1.57 34.42
C VAL A 456 -14.26 -2.82 35.15
N TYR A 457 -13.32 -3.70 35.46
CA TYR A 457 -13.58 -4.86 36.31
C TYR A 457 -13.81 -4.41 37.75
N VAL A 458 -14.91 -4.88 38.33
CA VAL A 458 -15.23 -4.68 39.74
C VAL A 458 -14.29 -5.55 40.56
N THR A 459 -13.56 -4.90 41.44
CA THR A 459 -12.61 -5.48 42.40
C THR A 459 -12.96 -4.98 43.79
N GLU A 460 -12.32 -5.55 44.81
CA GLU A 460 -12.51 -5.10 46.20
C GLU A 460 -12.13 -3.62 46.40
N TRP A 461 -11.19 -3.09 45.61
CA TRP A 461 -10.70 -1.72 45.76
C TRP A 461 -11.58 -0.65 45.12
N ASN A 462 -12.31 -0.98 44.05
CA ASN A 462 -13.07 0.00 43.26
C ASN A 462 -14.60 -0.18 43.35
N ILE A 463 -15.09 -1.19 44.07
CA ILE A 463 -16.52 -1.52 44.12
C ILE A 463 -17.39 -0.37 44.62
N GLU A 464 -16.93 0.39 45.63
CA GLU A 464 -17.67 1.54 46.15
C GLU A 464 -17.80 2.67 45.10
N GLN A 465 -16.73 2.91 44.34
CA GLN A 465 -16.75 3.89 43.24
C GLN A 465 -17.67 3.43 42.11
N MET A 466 -17.63 2.14 41.75
CA MET A 466 -18.51 1.58 40.72
C MET A 466 -19.99 1.65 41.11
N LYS A 467 -20.31 1.39 42.39
CA LYS A 467 -21.68 1.57 42.92
C LYS A 467 -22.14 3.01 42.75
N LYS A 468 -21.31 4.00 43.09
CA LYS A 468 -21.62 5.42 42.89
C LYS A 468 -21.89 5.77 41.42
N TYR A 469 -21.12 5.24 40.47
CA TYR A 469 -21.34 5.49 39.05
C TYR A 469 -22.64 4.86 38.53
N ILE A 470 -22.99 3.67 39.01
CA ILE A 470 -24.27 3.02 38.67
C ILE A 470 -25.45 3.80 39.26
N GLU A 471 -25.32 4.30 40.48
CA GLU A 471 -26.34 5.15 41.14
C GLU A 471 -26.60 6.43 40.32
N ASN A 472 -25.53 7.13 39.90
CA ASN A 472 -25.61 8.27 39.00
C ASN A 472 -26.27 7.92 37.66
N GLY A 473 -26.02 6.70 37.15
CA GLY A 473 -26.61 6.16 35.92
C GLY A 473 -26.06 6.80 34.65
N SER A 474 -26.82 6.73 33.56
CA SER A 474 -26.31 7.15 32.24
C SER A 474 -26.39 8.66 31.97
N LYS A 475 -27.08 9.43 32.82
CA LYS A 475 -27.37 10.86 32.57
C LYS A 475 -26.44 11.83 33.30
N ILE A 476 -25.92 11.44 34.46
CA ILE A 476 -25.09 12.30 35.31
C ILE A 476 -23.65 11.85 35.16
N HIS A 477 -22.76 12.77 34.80
CA HIS A 477 -21.33 12.53 34.73
C HIS A 477 -20.66 12.85 36.08
N PRO A 478 -19.78 11.98 36.63
CA PRO A 478 -19.42 10.65 36.12
C PRO A 478 -20.48 9.58 36.46
N GLY A 479 -20.85 8.76 35.48
CA GLY A 479 -21.87 7.72 35.61
C GLY A 479 -21.52 6.43 34.83
N ALA A 480 -22.52 5.59 34.58
CA ALA A 480 -22.34 4.31 33.86
C ALA A 480 -23.55 3.96 32.98
N ASN A 481 -23.26 3.34 31.83
CA ASN A 481 -24.29 3.00 30.83
C ASN A 481 -24.69 1.51 30.88
N TYR A 482 -23.73 0.62 31.14
CA TYR A 482 -23.97 -0.82 31.14
C TYR A 482 -23.21 -1.53 32.26
N VAL A 483 -23.76 -2.67 32.70
CA VAL A 483 -23.09 -3.63 33.58
C VAL A 483 -23.14 -4.99 32.90
N ILE A 484 -21.98 -5.64 32.81
CA ILE A 484 -21.82 -6.99 32.28
C ILE A 484 -21.58 -7.92 33.45
N ARG A 485 -22.39 -8.96 33.54
CA ARG A 485 -22.29 -10.00 34.57
C ARG A 485 -21.22 -11.03 34.20
N PRO A 486 -20.77 -11.86 35.16
CA PRO A 486 -19.86 -12.97 34.89
C PRO A 486 -20.39 -14.01 33.89
N ASP A 487 -21.72 -14.06 33.68
CA ASP A 487 -22.38 -14.90 32.66
C ASP A 487 -22.42 -14.24 31.26
N GLU A 488 -21.65 -13.17 31.05
CA GLU A 488 -21.59 -12.32 29.84
C GLU A 488 -22.89 -11.60 29.49
N ARG A 489 -23.91 -11.66 30.35
CA ARG A 489 -25.16 -10.95 30.10
C ARG A 489 -24.97 -9.45 30.35
N LYS A 490 -25.14 -8.66 29.29
CA LYS A 490 -25.11 -7.20 29.34
C LYS A 490 -26.46 -6.63 29.78
N ILE A 491 -26.45 -5.85 30.86
CA ILE A 491 -27.61 -5.16 31.42
C ILE A 491 -27.39 -3.66 31.24
N ARG A 492 -28.42 -2.95 30.74
CA ARG A 492 -28.37 -1.49 30.61
C ARG A 492 -28.80 -0.83 31.91
N VAL A 493 -28.11 0.23 32.32
CA VAL A 493 -28.38 0.95 33.57
C VAL A 493 -29.50 1.97 33.34
N TYR A 494 -30.73 1.57 33.66
CA TYR A 494 -31.90 2.45 33.74
C TYR A 494 -32.34 2.67 35.18
N ASP A 495 -33.08 3.75 35.44
CA ASP A 495 -33.58 4.09 36.79
C ASP A 495 -34.34 2.92 37.45
N GLU A 496 -35.08 2.12 36.66
CA GLU A 496 -35.80 0.91 37.11
C GLU A 496 -34.89 -0.26 37.51
N THR A 497 -33.70 -0.33 36.93
CA THR A 497 -32.77 -1.48 37.08
C THR A 497 -31.64 -1.20 38.06
N LYS A 498 -31.36 0.09 38.36
CA LYS A 498 -30.24 0.54 39.20
C LYS A 498 -30.21 -0.16 40.56
N GLU A 499 -31.31 -0.12 41.31
CA GLU A 499 -31.39 -0.74 42.65
C GLU A 499 -31.03 -2.22 42.60
N SER A 500 -31.61 -2.95 41.64
CA SER A 500 -31.37 -4.39 41.48
C SER A 500 -29.92 -4.74 41.11
N ILE A 501 -29.22 -3.85 40.41
CA ILE A 501 -27.81 -4.03 40.04
C ILE A 501 -26.93 -3.74 41.25
N LEU A 502 -27.22 -2.67 42.00
CA LEU A 502 -26.46 -2.25 43.18
C LEU A 502 -26.48 -3.29 44.30
N GLU A 503 -27.59 -4.02 44.47
CA GLU A 503 -27.68 -5.12 45.44
C GLU A 503 -26.84 -6.34 45.05
N LYS A 504 -26.68 -6.58 43.74
CA LYS A 504 -26.06 -7.81 43.19
C LYS A 504 -24.60 -7.66 42.77
N ILE A 505 -24.08 -6.43 42.72
CA ILE A 505 -22.72 -6.17 42.26
C ILE A 505 -21.71 -6.77 43.24
N GLU A 506 -20.82 -7.59 42.70
CA GLU A 506 -19.75 -8.29 43.41
C GLU A 506 -18.49 -8.31 42.54
N PRO A 507 -17.31 -8.61 43.12
CA PRO A 507 -16.09 -8.75 42.34
C PRO A 507 -16.24 -9.76 41.18
N GLY A 508 -15.76 -9.38 39.99
CA GLY A 508 -15.92 -10.16 38.76
C GLY A 508 -17.00 -9.63 37.79
N TYR A 509 -17.83 -8.67 38.22
CA TYR A 509 -18.68 -7.90 37.31
C TYR A 509 -17.83 -6.90 36.52
N VAL A 510 -18.32 -6.44 35.35
CA VAL A 510 -17.69 -5.36 34.58
C VAL A 510 -18.67 -4.22 34.41
N VAL A 511 -18.23 -2.99 34.72
CA VAL A 511 -19.04 -1.77 34.60
C VAL A 511 -18.49 -0.95 33.45
N GLU A 512 -19.34 -0.63 32.47
CA GLU A 512 -19.03 0.32 31.40
C GLU A 512 -19.35 1.73 31.90
N ARG A 513 -18.37 2.37 32.54
CA ARG A 513 -18.47 3.73 33.07
C ARG A 513 -18.20 4.78 32.00
N HIS A 514 -18.69 6.00 32.22
CA HIS A 514 -18.32 7.17 31.43
C HIS A 514 -16.81 7.40 31.45
N LEU A 515 -16.30 8.04 30.41
CA LEU A 515 -14.92 8.51 30.34
C LEU A 515 -14.66 9.52 31.47
N MET A 516 -13.47 9.56 32.06
CA MET A 516 -13.15 10.47 33.17
C MET A 516 -11.79 11.12 32.99
N ASP A 517 -11.51 12.15 33.77
CA ASP A 517 -10.19 12.78 33.83
C ASP A 517 -9.09 11.73 34.10
N GLY A 518 -8.03 11.76 33.28
CA GLY A 518 -6.89 10.83 33.37
C GLY A 518 -7.07 9.49 32.63
N ASP A 519 -8.23 9.24 31.99
CA ASP A 519 -8.37 8.08 31.10
C ASP A 519 -7.47 8.24 29.86
N ILE A 520 -6.86 7.13 29.44
CA ILE A 520 -5.99 7.12 28.26
C ILE A 520 -6.82 6.90 27.00
N VAL A 521 -6.68 7.82 26.05
CA VAL A 521 -7.34 7.79 24.74
C VAL A 521 -6.32 7.98 23.64
N LEU A 522 -6.65 7.48 22.45
CA LEU A 522 -5.81 7.63 21.27
C LEU A 522 -6.34 8.76 20.40
N PHE A 523 -5.54 9.78 20.20
CA PHE A 523 -5.91 10.98 19.45
C PHE A 523 -5.19 11.02 18.09
N ASN A 524 -5.93 11.29 17.02
CA ASN A 524 -5.48 11.11 15.64
C ASN A 524 -5.97 12.24 14.74
N ARG A 525 -5.07 12.80 13.92
CA ARG A 525 -5.41 13.65 12.77
C ARG A 525 -5.13 12.92 11.46
N GLN A 526 -6.12 12.92 10.58
CA GLN A 526 -5.97 12.39 9.21
C GLN A 526 -5.61 13.54 8.26
N PRO A 527 -4.72 13.32 7.27
CA PRO A 527 -4.01 12.07 6.95
C PRO A 527 -2.87 11.76 7.92
N SER A 528 -2.72 10.48 8.29
CA SER A 528 -1.65 10.03 9.18
C SER A 528 -0.36 9.79 8.38
N LEU A 529 0.53 10.79 8.36
CA LEU A 529 1.76 10.76 7.56
C LEU A 529 2.90 10.01 8.25
N HIS A 530 2.94 10.04 9.57
CA HIS A 530 3.94 9.38 10.39
C HIS A 530 3.32 8.89 11.70
N ARG A 531 4.05 8.08 12.48
CA ARG A 531 3.50 7.49 13.72
C ARG A 531 2.98 8.54 14.71
N MET A 532 3.64 9.70 14.79
CA MET A 532 3.24 10.79 15.70
C MET A 532 1.93 11.50 15.29
N SER A 533 1.35 11.20 14.11
CA SER A 533 0.00 11.66 13.77
C SER A 533 -1.08 10.94 14.58
N MET A 534 -0.70 9.96 15.40
CA MET A 534 -1.55 9.21 16.33
C MET A 534 -0.79 8.99 17.65
N MET A 535 -1.25 9.62 18.74
CA MET A 535 -0.59 9.55 20.05
C MET A 535 -1.62 9.39 21.16
N ALA A 536 -1.19 8.84 22.29
CA ALA A 536 -2.03 8.67 23.47
C ALA A 536 -2.07 9.95 24.30
N HIS A 537 -3.28 10.39 24.64
CA HIS A 537 -3.57 11.53 25.49
C HIS A 537 -4.34 11.10 26.72
N GLU A 538 -4.24 11.89 27.77
CA GLU A 538 -5.04 11.81 28.99
C GLU A 538 -6.29 12.68 28.84
N VAL A 539 -7.44 12.13 29.18
CA VAL A 539 -8.70 12.85 29.04
C VAL A 539 -8.78 13.96 30.08
N LYS A 540 -9.29 15.13 29.66
CA LYS A 540 -9.78 16.18 30.51
C LYS A 540 -11.21 16.53 30.12
N VAL A 541 -12.20 16.18 30.94
CA VAL A 541 -13.62 16.41 30.60
C VAL A 541 -13.97 17.88 30.79
N LEU A 542 -14.57 18.49 29.76
CA LEU A 542 -14.88 19.91 29.72
C LEU A 542 -16.31 20.15 29.19
N PRO A 543 -17.03 21.19 29.68
CA PRO A 543 -18.46 21.41 29.40
C PRO A 543 -18.72 22.04 28.02
N HIS A 544 -17.91 21.73 27.00
CA HIS A 544 -17.97 22.30 25.65
C HIS A 544 -18.20 21.22 24.59
N LYS A 545 -18.01 21.55 23.30
CA LYS A 545 -18.32 20.68 22.16
C LYS A 545 -17.14 20.38 21.23
N THR A 546 -15.98 20.98 21.48
CA THR A 546 -14.76 20.81 20.71
C THR A 546 -13.75 19.97 21.47
N PHE A 547 -12.85 19.29 20.76
CA PHE A 547 -11.67 18.76 21.40
C PHE A 547 -10.69 19.90 21.69
N ARG A 548 -10.13 19.96 22.90
CA ARG A 548 -9.09 20.94 23.20
C ARG A 548 -7.71 20.35 23.09
N LEU A 549 -6.84 21.03 22.34
CA LEU A 549 -5.48 20.59 22.09
C LEU A 549 -4.49 21.65 22.57
N ASN A 550 -3.43 21.20 23.26
CA ASN A 550 -2.31 22.07 23.61
C ASN A 550 -1.55 22.47 22.33
N LEU A 551 -1.25 23.77 22.21
CA LEU A 551 -0.60 24.38 21.05
C LEU A 551 0.77 23.75 20.70
N CYS A 552 1.52 23.26 21.70
CA CYS A 552 2.84 22.67 21.47
C CYS A 552 2.78 21.34 20.70
N VAL A 553 1.61 20.70 20.70
CA VAL A 553 1.36 19.39 20.09
C VAL A 553 0.71 19.53 18.71
N CYS A 554 0.50 20.76 18.22
CA CYS A 554 0.04 20.99 16.84
C CYS A 554 1.02 20.49 15.76
N PRO A 555 2.35 20.70 15.87
CA PRO A 555 3.32 20.25 14.85
C PRO A 555 3.28 18.75 14.51
N PRO A 556 3.27 17.79 15.47
CA PRO A 556 3.19 16.37 15.13
C PRO A 556 1.85 15.97 14.47
N TYR A 557 0.75 16.66 14.75
CA TYR A 557 -0.51 16.42 14.03
C TYR A 557 -0.61 17.19 12.71
N ASN A 558 0.30 18.15 12.49
CA ASN A 558 0.20 19.17 11.45
C ASN A 558 -1.18 19.87 11.49
N ALA A 559 -1.70 20.10 12.69
CA ALA A 559 -3.05 20.57 12.93
C ALA A 559 -3.10 22.09 13.07
N ASP A 560 -4.14 22.70 12.50
CA ASP A 560 -4.46 24.11 12.68
C ASP A 560 -5.87 24.27 13.30
N PHE A 561 -6.36 25.51 13.37
CA PHE A 561 -7.63 25.82 14.05
C PHE A 561 -8.60 26.58 13.13
N ASP A 562 -8.52 26.37 11.81
CA ASP A 562 -9.40 27.02 10.83
C ASP A 562 -10.73 26.27 10.58
N GLY A 563 -10.89 25.11 11.22
CA GLY A 563 -12.02 24.19 11.02
C GLY A 563 -11.61 22.71 11.06
N ASP A 564 -10.33 22.43 11.24
CA ASP A 564 -9.76 21.09 11.41
C ASP A 564 -10.52 20.22 12.43
N GLU A 565 -10.73 18.97 12.05
CA GLU A 565 -11.38 17.95 12.87
C GLU A 565 -10.41 16.80 13.17
N MET A 566 -10.46 16.30 14.41
CA MET A 566 -9.64 15.16 14.85
C MET A 566 -10.50 14.02 15.39
N ASN A 567 -9.92 12.83 15.38
CA ASN A 567 -10.55 11.60 15.86
C ASN A 567 -9.98 11.21 17.23
N MET A 568 -10.85 10.71 18.08
CA MET A 568 -10.50 10.11 19.36
C MET A 568 -10.97 8.65 19.38
N HIS A 569 -10.14 7.74 19.88
CA HIS A 569 -10.48 6.34 20.09
C HIS A 569 -10.22 5.95 21.55
N VAL A 570 -11.12 5.17 22.14
CA VAL A 570 -11.04 4.78 23.56
C VAL A 570 -10.68 3.30 23.67
N PHE A 571 -9.56 3.02 24.35
CA PHE A 571 -9.10 1.65 24.60
C PHE A 571 -10.04 0.92 25.57
N GLN A 572 -10.42 -0.31 25.22
CA GLN A 572 -11.36 -1.10 26.01
C GLN A 572 -10.63 -2.04 26.97
N THR A 573 -9.63 -2.79 26.49
CA THR A 573 -8.85 -3.72 27.33
C THR A 573 -7.86 -2.97 28.22
N GLU A 574 -7.54 -3.57 29.38
CA GLU A 574 -6.51 -3.03 30.28
C GLU A 574 -5.11 -3.10 29.67
N GLU A 575 -4.81 -4.19 28.94
CA GLU A 575 -3.53 -4.38 28.23
C GLU A 575 -3.26 -3.24 27.24
N SER A 576 -4.23 -2.90 26.39
CA SER A 576 -4.06 -1.83 25.41
C SER A 576 -3.96 -0.44 26.06
N ARG A 577 -4.65 -0.22 27.20
CA ARG A 577 -4.51 1.02 27.98
C ARG A 577 -3.11 1.13 28.58
N ALA A 578 -2.59 0.04 29.16
CA ALA A 578 -1.25 0.01 29.74
C ALA A 578 -0.15 0.18 28.69
N GLU A 579 -0.29 -0.48 27.53
CA GLU A 579 0.62 -0.35 26.39
C GLU A 579 0.64 1.09 25.87
N ALA A 580 -0.53 1.68 25.61
CA ALA A 580 -0.65 3.05 25.13
C ALA A 580 -0.08 4.06 26.13
N LYS A 581 -0.33 3.87 27.43
CA LYS A 581 0.23 4.71 28.48
C LYS A 581 1.75 4.61 28.55
N SER A 582 2.32 3.45 28.29
CA SER A 582 3.77 3.25 28.43
C SER A 582 4.54 3.70 27.18
N LEU A 583 3.98 3.48 25.99
CA LEU A 583 4.71 3.63 24.73
C LEU A 583 4.27 4.83 23.88
N MET A 584 3.03 5.29 24.01
CA MET A 584 2.40 6.21 23.06
C MET A 584 2.06 7.59 23.63
N ARG A 585 2.33 7.85 24.92
CA ARG A 585 2.08 9.17 25.53
C ARG A 585 2.84 10.27 24.78
N VAL A 586 2.24 11.45 24.70
CA VAL A 586 2.80 12.61 23.98
C VAL A 586 4.22 12.93 24.43
N GLN A 587 4.48 12.95 25.74
CA GLN A 587 5.81 13.22 26.31
C GLN A 587 6.91 12.23 25.84
N GLU A 588 6.57 10.99 25.51
CA GLU A 588 7.53 9.97 25.04
C GLU A 588 7.91 10.18 23.56
N HIS A 589 7.25 11.15 22.90
CA HIS A 589 7.42 11.46 21.49
C HIS A 589 7.75 12.93 21.25
N ILE A 590 8.33 13.61 22.25
CA ILE A 590 8.88 14.97 22.05
C ILE A 590 9.93 14.95 20.95
N LEU A 591 10.81 13.93 20.91
CA LEU A 591 11.84 13.77 19.88
C LEU A 591 11.30 13.05 18.63
N SER A 592 11.61 13.62 17.46
CA SER A 592 11.21 13.09 16.16
C SER A 592 12.06 11.90 15.74
N PRO A 593 11.46 10.76 15.33
CA PRO A 593 12.19 9.62 14.79
C PRO A 593 12.85 9.89 13.43
N ARG A 594 12.48 10.99 12.76
CA ARG A 594 13.04 11.34 11.45
C ARG A 594 14.47 11.91 11.56
N PHE A 595 14.73 12.69 12.61
CA PHE A 595 15.98 13.44 12.71
C PHE A 595 16.56 13.54 14.12
N GLY A 596 15.91 13.06 15.19
CA GLY A 596 16.50 13.07 16.53
C GLY A 596 16.53 14.42 17.25
N GLY A 597 15.52 15.26 17.00
CA GLY A 597 15.34 16.53 17.69
C GLY A 597 13.86 16.79 18.03
N PRO A 598 13.56 17.79 18.87
CA PRO A 598 12.21 17.99 19.39
C PRO A 598 11.25 18.46 18.28
N ILE A 599 10.18 17.72 18.03
CA ILE A 599 9.08 18.15 17.13
C ILE A 599 7.97 18.87 17.91
N ILE A 600 7.76 18.49 19.17
CA ILE A 600 6.85 19.15 20.10
C ILE A 600 7.63 20.28 20.77
N GLY A 601 7.08 21.49 20.76
CA GLY A 601 7.74 22.66 21.32
C GLY A 601 6.90 23.92 21.22
N GLY A 602 7.46 25.04 21.67
CA GLY A 602 6.83 26.35 21.57
C GLY A 602 6.59 26.76 20.12
N ILE A 603 5.46 27.40 19.85
CA ILE A 603 5.13 27.98 18.54
C ILE A 603 4.72 29.44 18.71
N HIS A 604 4.98 30.27 17.70
CA HIS A 604 4.45 31.63 17.55
C HIS A 604 4.56 32.47 18.86
N ASP A 605 3.43 32.72 19.54
CA ASP A 605 3.35 33.53 20.77
C ASP A 605 4.24 33.02 21.90
N HIS A 606 4.50 31.71 21.98
CA HIS A 606 5.43 31.16 22.97
C HIS A 606 6.85 31.69 22.73
N ILE A 607 7.23 31.83 21.47
CA ILE A 607 8.55 32.30 21.05
C ILE A 607 8.67 33.81 21.25
N SER A 608 7.71 34.58 20.72
CA SER A 608 7.66 36.03 20.91
C SER A 608 7.61 36.41 22.40
N GLY A 609 6.82 35.69 23.20
CA GLY A 609 6.71 35.89 24.63
C GLY A 609 8.01 35.56 25.38
N GLY A 610 8.69 34.48 25.00
CA GLY A 610 10.00 34.12 25.56
C GLY A 610 11.05 35.21 25.29
N TYR A 611 11.06 35.74 24.07
CA TYR A 611 11.99 36.80 23.69
C TYR A 611 11.69 38.11 24.42
N LEU A 612 10.42 38.55 24.43
CA LEU A 612 10.01 39.78 25.12
C LEU A 612 10.19 39.71 26.63
N LEU A 613 10.13 38.51 27.21
CA LEU A 613 10.44 38.28 28.61
C LEU A 613 11.93 38.47 28.86
N THR A 614 12.79 37.86 28.06
CA THR A 614 14.23 37.68 28.38
C THR A 614 15.18 38.67 27.69
N ARG A 615 14.72 39.46 26.72
CA ARG A 615 15.53 40.47 26.04
C ARG A 615 16.12 41.48 27.02
N ASP A 616 17.30 41.98 26.69
CA ASP A 616 17.95 43.02 27.49
C ASP A 616 17.05 44.25 27.74
N GLY A 617 17.16 44.83 28.94
CA GLY A 617 16.29 45.91 29.42
C GLY A 617 14.89 45.47 29.89
N SER A 618 14.55 44.17 29.89
CA SER A 618 13.25 43.69 30.38
C SER A 618 13.20 43.55 31.90
N VAL A 619 12.57 44.55 32.54
CA VAL A 619 12.38 44.64 33.99
C VAL A 619 10.90 44.46 34.36
N PHE A 620 10.62 43.76 35.47
CA PHE A 620 9.28 43.47 35.99
C PHE A 620 9.19 43.72 37.51
N LYS A 621 8.01 44.19 37.95
CA LYS A 621 7.73 44.38 39.38
C LYS A 621 7.47 43.05 40.07
N GLU A 622 7.79 42.98 41.36
CA GLU A 622 7.65 41.77 42.18
C GLU A 622 6.22 41.20 42.17
N GLU A 623 5.20 42.05 42.24
CA GLU A 623 3.79 41.65 42.13
C GLU A 623 3.47 40.94 40.80
N ASP A 624 4.04 41.45 39.70
CA ASP A 624 3.87 40.84 38.38
C ASP A 624 4.58 39.48 38.30
N VAL A 625 5.77 39.37 38.89
CA VAL A 625 6.52 38.11 38.94
C VAL A 625 5.76 37.04 39.71
N PHE A 626 5.20 37.37 40.87
CA PHE A 626 4.40 36.46 41.68
C PHE A 626 3.14 35.98 40.93
N GLN A 627 2.46 36.89 40.22
CA GLN A 627 1.31 36.52 39.40
C GLN A 627 1.71 35.58 38.25
N MET A 628 2.83 35.87 37.58
CA MET A 628 3.35 35.03 36.49
C MET A 628 3.78 33.65 37.00
N ALA A 629 4.53 33.59 38.10
CA ALA A 629 4.99 32.35 38.72
C ALA A 629 3.81 31.45 39.11
N GLN A 630 2.78 32.01 39.75
CA GLN A 630 1.58 31.27 40.12
C GLN A 630 0.84 30.71 38.90
N LYS A 631 0.65 31.53 37.85
CA LYS A 631 -0.05 31.10 36.63
C LYS A 631 0.74 30.03 35.86
N SER A 632 2.07 30.13 35.86
CA SER A 632 2.98 29.18 35.24
C SER A 632 3.25 27.93 36.08
N GLN A 633 2.63 27.81 37.27
CA GLN A 633 2.83 26.69 38.19
C GLN A 633 4.31 26.53 38.62
N LEU A 634 5.03 27.65 38.68
CA LEU A 634 6.41 27.70 39.15
C LEU A 634 6.48 27.72 40.68
N PRO A 635 7.59 27.24 41.28
CA PRO A 635 7.89 27.48 42.67
C PRO A 635 7.85 28.99 42.96
N MET A 636 7.23 29.36 44.08
CA MET A 636 7.12 30.78 44.43
C MET A 636 8.51 31.32 44.81
N PRO A 637 9.03 32.35 44.12
CA PRO A 637 10.35 32.88 44.43
C PRO A 637 10.34 33.68 45.74
N GLU A 638 11.48 33.74 46.42
CA GLU A 638 11.65 34.60 47.60
C GLU A 638 11.65 36.08 47.21
N PRO A 639 11.02 36.98 48.01
CA PRO A 639 10.99 38.40 47.71
C PRO A 639 12.39 39.01 47.72
N LYS A 640 12.74 39.77 46.68
CA LYS A 640 14.04 40.46 46.53
C LYS A 640 13.96 41.96 46.84
N ASN A 641 12.77 42.52 47.04
CA ASN A 641 12.54 43.96 47.29
C ASN A 641 13.20 44.88 46.23
N ARG A 642 13.35 44.37 45.00
CA ARG A 642 13.82 45.11 43.83
C ARG A 642 13.11 44.59 42.59
N ASP A 643 13.22 45.32 41.50
CA ASP A 643 12.70 44.83 40.23
C ASP A 643 13.51 43.59 39.78
N TRP A 644 12.78 42.67 39.15
CA TRP A 644 13.32 41.42 38.61
C TRP A 644 13.62 41.59 37.13
N THR A 645 14.74 41.01 36.69
CA THR A 645 15.01 40.88 35.27
C THR A 645 14.28 39.67 34.71
N GLY A 646 13.84 39.71 33.46
CA GLY A 646 13.15 38.55 32.87
C GLY A 646 14.04 37.32 32.71
N LYS A 647 15.37 37.49 32.65
CA LYS A 647 16.35 36.39 32.69
C LYS A 647 16.31 35.65 34.04
N GLU A 648 16.19 36.37 35.16
CA GLU A 648 16.00 35.77 36.49
C GLU A 648 14.68 35.01 36.58
N ILE A 649 13.60 35.55 36.00
CA ILE A 649 12.29 34.89 36.01
C ILE A 649 12.34 33.59 35.20
N PHE A 650 12.97 33.60 34.02
CA PHE A 650 13.12 32.41 33.20
C PHE A 650 14.02 31.34 33.84
N SER A 651 15.03 31.76 34.61
CA SER A 651 15.93 30.84 35.33
C SER A 651 15.18 29.94 36.31
N LEU A 652 14.05 30.38 36.88
CA LEU A 652 13.20 29.57 37.76
C LEU A 652 12.63 28.30 37.09
N LEU A 653 12.64 28.23 35.75
CA LEU A 653 12.18 27.06 34.99
C LEU A 653 13.27 26.00 34.80
N LEU A 654 14.54 26.42 34.77
CA LEU A 654 15.64 25.58 34.34
C LEU A 654 16.06 24.61 35.46
N PRO A 655 16.53 23.39 35.12
CA PRO A 655 17.16 22.52 36.10
C PRO A 655 18.43 23.16 36.70
N ASP A 656 18.64 23.01 38.01
CA ASP A 656 19.73 23.65 38.76
C ASP A 656 21.14 23.24 38.29
N GLU A 657 21.30 22.10 37.64
CA GLU A 657 22.59 21.59 37.13
C GLU A 657 22.77 21.80 35.62
N LEU A 658 21.85 22.51 34.96
CA LEU A 658 21.92 22.72 33.52
C LEU A 658 23.02 23.73 33.17
N HIS A 659 23.92 23.33 32.27
CA HIS A 659 24.91 24.19 31.65
C HIS A 659 24.76 24.11 30.14
N MET A 660 24.66 25.26 29.47
CA MET A 660 24.63 25.25 28.02
C MET A 660 24.97 26.60 27.42
N VAL A 661 25.57 26.54 26.23
CA VAL A 661 25.90 27.70 25.42
C VAL A 661 25.42 27.49 24.00
N TYR A 662 24.69 28.45 23.46
CA TYR A 662 24.28 28.41 22.06
C TYR A 662 23.97 29.80 21.50
N ARG A 663 23.86 29.88 20.18
CA ARG A 663 23.43 31.08 19.47
C ARG A 663 21.93 31.04 19.27
N ALA A 664 21.23 32.09 19.70
CA ALA A 664 19.81 32.32 19.47
C ALA A 664 19.51 32.50 17.96
N GLU A 665 18.23 32.47 17.58
CA GLU A 665 17.77 32.73 16.21
C GLU A 665 18.00 34.18 15.77
N ILE A 666 17.82 35.15 16.68
CA ILE A 666 18.07 36.57 16.43
C ILE A 666 19.53 36.91 16.05
N CYS A 667 20.45 35.94 16.12
CA CYS A 667 21.85 36.12 15.76
C CYS A 667 22.03 36.46 14.26
N ARG A 668 22.44 37.70 13.98
CA ARG A 668 22.70 38.22 12.61
C ARG A 668 23.93 37.64 11.90
N LYS A 669 24.60 36.64 12.47
CA LYS A 669 25.82 36.00 11.90
C LYS A 669 26.86 37.02 11.40
N CYS A 670 27.20 37.98 12.25
CA CYS A 670 28.21 39.00 11.94
C CYS A 670 29.57 38.36 11.57
N ASP A 671 30.36 39.05 10.74
CA ASP A 671 31.68 38.59 10.27
C ASP A 671 32.63 38.23 11.43
N GLU A 672 32.55 38.99 12.53
CA GLU A 672 33.26 38.72 13.77
C GLU A 672 32.27 38.50 14.93
N CYS A 673 32.43 37.38 15.66
CA CYS A 673 31.54 36.99 16.75
C CYS A 673 32.12 37.37 18.12
N LEU A 674 31.53 38.40 18.75
CA LEU A 674 31.92 38.90 20.07
C LEU A 674 31.46 38.02 21.26
N ARG A 675 30.80 36.88 20.99
CA ARG A 675 30.30 35.92 21.99
C ARG A 675 29.51 36.60 23.12
N GLU A 676 30.02 36.57 24.36
CA GLU A 676 29.38 37.16 25.55
C GLU A 676 29.15 38.68 25.40
N GLU A 677 30.01 39.39 24.65
CA GLU A 677 29.85 40.83 24.39
C GLU A 677 28.93 41.12 23.18
N CYS A 678 28.01 40.20 22.85
CA CYS A 678 27.10 40.37 21.73
C CYS A 678 26.12 41.52 21.96
N LYS A 679 26.25 42.58 21.16
CA LYS A 679 25.37 43.76 21.18
C LYS A 679 23.88 43.47 20.92
N ASN A 680 23.57 42.31 20.35
CA ASN A 680 22.20 41.90 20.01
C ASN A 680 21.60 40.90 21.03
N ASP A 681 22.29 40.65 22.15
CA ASP A 681 21.86 39.69 23.20
C ASP A 681 21.51 38.31 22.61
N ALA A 682 22.27 37.85 21.61
CA ALA A 682 21.99 36.65 20.83
C ALA A 682 22.84 35.43 21.21
N TYR A 683 23.76 35.58 22.17
CA TYR A 683 24.61 34.51 22.67
C TYR A 683 24.09 34.06 24.03
N VAL A 684 23.46 32.90 24.06
CA VAL A 684 22.79 32.36 25.25
C VAL A 684 23.79 31.59 26.09
N VAL A 685 23.88 31.96 27.36
CA VAL A 685 24.75 31.31 28.36
C VAL A 685 23.92 30.98 29.59
N ILE A 686 23.81 29.69 29.89
CA ILE A 686 23.14 29.15 31.07
C ILE A 686 24.18 28.42 31.91
N GLU A 687 24.26 28.78 33.19
CA GLU A 687 25.19 28.18 34.16
C GLU A 687 24.45 27.85 35.44
N ASN A 688 24.52 26.59 35.90
CA ASN A 688 23.81 26.12 37.09
C ASN A 688 22.32 26.50 37.10
N GLY A 689 21.63 26.30 35.97
CA GLY A 689 20.21 26.67 35.84
C GLY A 689 19.93 28.19 35.79
N GLU A 690 20.94 29.05 35.81
CA GLU A 690 20.77 30.49 35.71
C GLU A 690 21.08 31.01 34.30
N LEU A 691 20.10 31.68 33.68
CA LEU A 691 20.27 32.38 32.40
C LEU A 691 21.05 33.68 32.62
N LYS A 692 22.36 33.66 32.35
CA LYS A 692 23.25 34.81 32.54
C LYS A 692 23.12 35.81 31.39
N MET A 693 23.11 35.33 30.16
CA MET A 693 23.16 36.15 28.95
C MET A 693 22.32 35.53 27.84
N GLY A 694 21.89 36.37 26.89
CA GLY A 694 21.12 35.95 25.73
C GLY A 694 19.61 36.02 25.92
N ALA A 695 18.91 36.14 24.79
CA ALA A 695 17.46 36.09 24.72
C ALA A 695 16.97 34.70 24.29
N ILE A 696 15.82 34.30 24.85
CA ILE A 696 15.14 33.03 24.58
C ILE A 696 14.22 33.20 23.38
N ASP A 697 14.48 32.46 22.30
CA ASP A 697 13.68 32.45 21.07
C ASP A 697 13.44 31.02 20.56
N GLU A 698 13.16 30.84 19.25
CA GLU A 698 12.81 29.54 18.67
C GLU A 698 13.85 28.46 18.99
N LYS A 699 15.15 28.80 18.99
CA LYS A 699 16.24 27.86 19.29
C LYS A 699 16.29 27.41 20.73
N ALA A 700 15.53 28.01 21.64
CA ALA A 700 15.51 27.61 23.03
C ALA A 700 14.60 26.39 23.24
N PHE A 701 13.30 26.56 23.01
CA PHE A 701 12.29 25.52 23.25
C PHE A 701 11.25 25.42 22.12
N GLY A 702 11.52 26.04 20.97
CA GLY A 702 10.66 25.97 19.80
C GLY A 702 10.62 24.58 19.18
N ALA A 703 9.54 24.33 18.44
CA ALA A 703 9.42 23.11 17.64
C ALA A 703 10.57 23.02 16.62
N PHE A 704 11.07 21.81 16.37
CA PHE A 704 12.20 21.46 15.48
C PHE A 704 13.60 21.89 15.95
N SER A 705 13.75 23.07 16.56
CA SER A 705 15.06 23.71 16.79
C SER A 705 15.42 23.93 18.27
N GLY A 706 14.53 23.61 19.21
CA GLY A 706 14.69 23.87 20.64
C GLY A 706 15.82 23.10 21.31
N LYS A 707 16.96 23.76 21.57
CA LYS A 707 18.15 23.18 22.20
C LYS A 707 18.02 22.94 23.70
N ILE A 708 17.35 23.84 24.43
CA ILE A 708 17.09 23.66 25.86
C ILE A 708 16.19 22.44 26.04
N LEU A 709 15.11 22.38 25.25
CA LEU A 709 14.17 21.25 25.31
C LEU A 709 14.85 19.92 24.94
N ASP A 710 15.66 19.89 23.89
CA ASP A 710 16.42 18.69 23.50
C ASP A 710 17.34 18.18 24.63
N SER A 711 18.06 19.09 25.28
CA SER A 711 18.97 18.76 26.38
C SER A 711 18.20 18.28 27.61
N VAL A 712 17.10 18.95 27.97
CA VAL A 712 16.24 18.54 29.10
C VAL A 712 15.66 17.14 28.89
N VAL A 713 15.19 16.82 27.68
CA VAL A 713 14.65 15.48 27.38
C VAL A 713 15.73 14.40 27.50
N LYS A 714 16.92 14.65 26.96
CA LYS A 714 18.01 13.66 26.90
C LYS A 714 18.70 13.43 28.24
N GLU A 715 18.89 14.48 29.04
CA GLU A 715 19.66 14.42 30.30
C GLU A 715 18.77 14.20 31.53
N TYR A 716 17.56 14.77 31.55
CA TYR A 716 16.67 14.76 32.72
C TYR A 716 15.39 13.93 32.51
N GLY A 717 15.21 13.37 31.32
CA GLY A 717 14.08 12.49 30.98
C GLY A 717 12.81 13.21 30.51
N THR A 718 11.84 12.43 30.05
CA THR A 718 10.62 12.92 29.39
C THR A 718 9.64 13.59 30.37
N ASP A 719 9.57 13.12 31.61
CA ASP A 719 8.69 13.72 32.63
C ASP A 719 9.11 15.15 32.99
N ARG A 720 10.42 15.38 33.17
CA ARG A 720 10.96 16.73 33.44
C ARG A 720 10.79 17.65 32.24
N ALA A 721 10.97 17.13 31.03
CA ALA A 721 10.74 17.90 29.80
C ALA A 721 9.29 18.35 29.63
N ARG A 722 8.32 17.50 29.98
CA ARG A 722 6.89 17.86 30.02
C ARG A 722 6.63 19.02 30.98
N GLU A 723 7.13 18.92 32.22
CA GLU A 723 6.96 19.98 33.22
C GLU A 723 7.58 21.30 32.78
N PHE A 724 8.79 21.24 32.23
CA PHE A 724 9.48 22.39 31.66
C PHE A 724 8.64 23.03 30.55
N LEU A 725 8.14 22.23 29.60
CA LEU A 725 7.40 22.76 28.46
C LEU A 725 6.04 23.34 28.86
N ASP A 726 5.28 22.67 29.73
CA ASP A 726 4.01 23.17 30.26
C ASP A 726 4.19 24.51 31.01
N SER A 727 5.27 24.63 31.79
CA SER A 727 5.53 25.84 32.59
C SER A 727 6.11 26.97 31.74
N ALA A 728 7.02 26.66 30.81
CA ALA A 728 7.66 27.64 29.93
C ALA A 728 6.65 28.29 29.00
N THR A 729 5.71 27.52 28.45
CA THR A 729 4.68 28.03 27.54
C THR A 729 3.70 28.95 28.24
N LYS A 730 3.24 28.56 29.45
CA LYS A 730 2.42 29.42 30.32
C LYS A 730 3.16 30.70 30.74
N LEU A 731 4.47 30.62 30.99
CA LEU A 731 5.29 31.78 31.34
C LEU A 731 5.44 32.73 30.15
N SER A 732 5.76 32.22 28.97
CA SER A 732 5.84 33.02 27.75
C SER A 732 4.52 33.73 27.44
N ILE A 733 3.38 33.02 27.56
CA ILE A 733 2.05 33.63 27.39
C ILE A 733 1.81 34.72 28.44
N SER A 734 2.23 34.51 29.68
CA SER A 734 2.07 35.53 30.72
C SER A 734 2.96 36.75 30.46
N GLY A 735 4.18 36.54 29.98
CA GLY A 735 5.12 37.59 29.57
C GLY A 735 4.60 38.44 28.42
N ILE A 736 4.09 37.81 27.35
CA ILE A 736 3.53 38.54 26.20
C ILE A 736 2.27 39.32 26.59
N MET A 737 1.41 38.75 27.45
CA MET A 737 0.21 39.44 27.96
C MET A 737 0.55 40.67 28.82
N LYS A 738 1.64 40.61 29.60
CA LYS A 738 2.09 41.74 30.44
C LYS A 738 2.74 42.86 29.65
N ARG A 739 3.52 42.52 28.63
CA ARG A 739 4.19 43.50 27.76
C ARG A 739 3.23 44.14 26.75
N GLY A 740 2.26 43.38 26.27
CA GLY A 740 1.44 43.74 25.12
C GLY A 740 2.21 43.52 23.81
N PHE A 741 1.55 42.90 22.85
CA PHE A 741 2.13 42.63 21.53
C PHE A 741 1.05 42.80 20.48
N THR A 742 1.33 43.62 19.47
CA THR A 742 0.38 43.94 18.39
C THR A 742 1.15 44.33 17.14
N THR A 743 0.61 44.07 15.96
CA THR A 743 1.16 44.63 14.73
C THR A 743 0.25 45.73 14.19
N SER A 744 0.83 46.71 13.52
CA SER A 744 0.14 47.82 12.89
C SER A 744 0.57 47.99 11.43
N THR A 745 -0.22 48.68 10.62
CA THR A 745 0.21 49.00 9.25
C THR A 745 1.44 49.91 9.20
N ALA A 746 1.77 50.61 10.28
CA ALA A 746 2.96 51.45 10.40
C ALA A 746 4.25 50.62 10.51
N ASP A 747 4.14 49.37 11.01
CA ASP A 747 5.27 48.44 11.15
C ASP A 747 5.91 48.13 9.78
N GLU A 748 5.14 48.21 8.71
CA GLU A 748 5.59 47.94 7.35
C GLU A 748 5.91 49.24 6.59
N GLU A 749 5.98 50.38 7.28
CA GLU A 749 6.20 51.68 6.65
C GLU A 749 7.68 52.01 6.51
N ILE A 750 8.12 52.11 5.26
CA ILE A 750 9.45 52.61 4.92
C ILE A 750 9.41 54.11 4.56
N PRO A 751 10.43 54.89 4.96
CA PRO A 751 10.56 56.31 4.59
C PRO A 751 10.56 56.53 3.07
N ARG A 752 10.20 57.74 2.63
CA ARG A 752 10.23 58.10 1.19
C ARG A 752 11.61 57.89 0.57
N GLU A 753 12.68 58.27 1.27
CA GLU A 753 14.04 58.05 0.81
C GLU A 753 14.34 56.58 0.51
N ALA A 754 13.84 55.65 1.34
CA ALA A 754 13.99 54.22 1.10
C ALA A 754 13.21 53.77 -0.13
N ARG A 755 11.98 54.29 -0.33
CA ARG A 755 11.17 54.01 -1.52
C ARG A 755 11.84 54.50 -2.80
N ASP A 756 12.35 55.72 -2.80
CA ASP A 756 13.02 56.32 -3.95
C ASP A 756 14.27 55.51 -4.34
N ARG A 757 15.05 55.04 -3.36
CA ARG A 757 16.20 54.14 -3.61
C ARG A 757 15.78 52.78 -4.16
N ILE A 758 14.70 52.19 -3.65
CA ILE A 758 14.16 50.92 -4.15
C ILE A 758 13.68 51.09 -5.60
N GLU A 759 12.95 52.16 -5.90
CA GLU A 759 12.45 52.46 -7.24
C GLU A 759 13.58 52.69 -8.24
N GLU A 760 14.64 53.42 -7.84
CA GLU A 760 15.85 53.58 -8.65
C GLU A 760 16.52 52.22 -8.93
N LEU A 761 16.64 51.38 -7.89
CA LEU A 761 17.27 50.07 -8.02
C LEU A 761 16.48 49.13 -8.95
N LEU A 762 15.16 49.09 -8.83
CA LEU A 762 14.29 48.28 -9.68
C LEU A 762 14.30 48.80 -11.13
N SER A 763 14.23 50.11 -11.33
CA SER A 763 14.36 50.73 -12.66
C SER A 763 15.72 50.41 -13.32
N ASN A 764 16.80 50.37 -12.52
CA ASN A 764 18.12 49.96 -13.01
C ASN A 764 18.16 48.49 -13.43
N ALA A 765 17.44 47.62 -12.71
CA ALA A 765 17.33 46.20 -13.06
C ALA A 765 16.53 46.00 -14.36
N GLU A 766 15.42 46.72 -14.54
CA GLU A 766 14.64 46.68 -15.79
C GLU A 766 15.46 47.14 -16.99
N ARG A 767 16.24 48.22 -16.87
CA ARG A 767 17.16 48.67 -17.92
C ARG A 767 18.24 47.63 -18.27
N LYS A 768 18.76 46.90 -17.27
CA LYS A 768 19.70 45.79 -17.53
C LYS A 768 19.04 44.64 -18.27
N VAL A 769 17.77 44.35 -17.97
CA VAL A 769 16.99 43.34 -18.69
C VAL A 769 16.79 43.75 -20.15
N GLU A 770 16.48 45.01 -20.42
CA GLU A 770 16.40 45.55 -21.78
C GLU A 770 17.73 45.39 -22.54
N GLN A 771 18.87 45.72 -21.90
CA GLN A 771 20.20 45.53 -22.50
C GLN A 771 20.50 44.05 -22.83
N LEU A 772 20.07 43.11 -21.97
CA LEU A 772 20.21 41.67 -22.25
C LEU A 772 19.35 41.23 -23.44
N ILE A 773 18.15 41.79 -23.58
CA ILE A 773 17.23 41.53 -24.69
C ILE A 773 17.80 42.11 -26.00
N GLU A 774 18.36 43.32 -25.97
CA GLU A 774 19.05 43.93 -27.11
C GLU A 774 20.26 43.10 -27.55
N ALA A 775 21.12 42.67 -26.60
CA ALA A 775 22.25 41.80 -26.89
C ALA A 775 21.82 40.46 -27.49
N TYR A 776 20.67 39.92 -27.08
CA TYR A 776 20.08 38.72 -27.67
C TYR A 776 19.60 38.96 -29.11
N HIS A 777 18.95 40.09 -29.38
CA HIS A 777 18.51 40.46 -30.72
C HIS A 777 19.66 40.77 -31.68
N ASN A 778 20.77 41.30 -31.16
CA ASN A 778 21.99 41.58 -31.93
C ASN A 778 22.91 40.36 -32.09
N GLU A 779 22.51 39.19 -31.58
CA GLU A 779 23.32 37.94 -31.58
C GLU A 779 24.67 38.07 -30.82
N GLU A 780 24.77 39.03 -29.89
CA GLU A 780 25.96 39.30 -29.07
C GLU A 780 25.95 38.51 -27.74
N LEU A 781 24.85 37.82 -27.43
CA LEU A 781 24.70 37.08 -26.17
C LEU A 781 25.47 35.75 -26.20
N GLU A 782 26.46 35.61 -25.32
CA GLU A 782 27.14 34.33 -25.10
C GLU A 782 26.22 33.31 -24.42
N ALA A 783 26.09 32.13 -25.03
CA ALA A 783 25.32 31.00 -24.51
C ALA A 783 26.01 30.35 -23.30
N LEU A 784 25.22 30.00 -22.28
CA LEU A 784 25.70 29.19 -21.17
C LEU A 784 25.92 27.73 -21.63
N PRO A 785 26.96 27.03 -21.11
CA PRO A 785 27.22 25.65 -21.47
C PRO A 785 25.99 24.74 -21.29
N GLY A 786 25.62 24.00 -22.34
CA GLY A 786 24.50 23.06 -22.31
C GLY A 786 23.10 23.68 -22.36
N ARG A 787 22.99 24.99 -22.60
CA ARG A 787 21.71 25.72 -22.74
C ARG A 787 21.61 26.39 -24.09
N SER A 788 20.38 26.54 -24.57
CA SER A 788 20.11 27.38 -25.75
C SER A 788 20.34 28.87 -25.44
N LEU A 789 20.50 29.68 -26.48
CA LEU A 789 20.63 31.15 -26.35
C LEU A 789 19.40 31.76 -25.65
N ARG A 790 18.20 31.28 -25.98
CA ARG A 790 16.96 31.74 -25.36
C ARG A 790 16.85 31.36 -23.88
N GLU A 791 17.18 30.12 -23.53
CA GLU A 791 17.24 29.72 -22.11
C GLU A 791 18.31 30.51 -21.35
N THR A 792 19.44 30.80 -22.00
CA THR A 792 20.50 31.63 -21.41
C THR A 792 20.01 33.04 -21.11
N LEU A 793 19.27 33.66 -22.05
CA LEU A 793 18.63 34.95 -21.85
C LEU A 793 17.70 34.91 -20.64
N GLU A 794 16.78 33.95 -20.60
CA GLU A 794 15.81 33.80 -19.51
C GLU A 794 16.49 33.63 -18.14
N MET A 795 17.53 32.79 -18.06
CA MET A 795 18.28 32.59 -16.82
C MET A 795 18.99 33.86 -16.35
N LYS A 796 19.66 34.59 -17.27
CA LYS A 796 20.34 35.86 -16.93
C LYS A 796 19.33 36.91 -16.46
N ILE A 797 18.16 37.01 -17.10
CA ILE A 797 17.09 37.92 -16.67
C ILE A 797 16.58 37.55 -15.28
N MET A 798 16.28 36.28 -15.03
CA MET A 798 15.82 35.83 -13.70
C MET A 798 16.86 36.10 -12.61
N GLN A 799 18.15 35.95 -12.90
CA GLN A 799 19.22 36.30 -11.97
C GLN A 799 19.23 37.80 -11.65
N VAL A 800 19.21 38.66 -12.67
CA VAL A 800 19.22 40.13 -12.48
C VAL A 800 18.02 40.60 -11.66
N LEU A 801 16.83 40.09 -11.96
CA LEU A 801 15.60 40.44 -11.24
C LEU A 801 15.55 39.85 -9.82
N GLY A 802 16.12 38.67 -9.61
CA GLY A 802 16.29 38.06 -8.29
C GLY A 802 17.21 38.87 -7.40
N GLU A 803 18.40 39.23 -7.89
CA GLU A 803 19.35 40.09 -7.17
C GLU A 803 18.75 41.46 -6.85
N ALA A 804 17.94 42.02 -7.76
CA ALA A 804 17.27 43.29 -7.53
C ALA A 804 16.25 43.20 -6.38
N ARG A 805 15.43 42.14 -6.34
CA ARG A 805 14.50 41.89 -5.24
C ARG A 805 15.23 41.77 -3.89
N ASP A 806 16.30 40.99 -3.84
CA ASP A 806 17.02 40.72 -2.59
C ASP A 806 17.68 42.00 -2.06
N LYS A 807 18.28 42.83 -2.93
CA LYS A 807 18.82 44.15 -2.55
C LYS A 807 17.74 45.14 -2.11
N SER A 808 16.58 45.15 -2.76
CA SER A 808 15.43 45.94 -2.30
C SER A 808 14.99 45.53 -0.89
N GLY A 809 15.07 44.23 -0.57
CA GLY A 809 14.89 43.70 0.77
C GLY A 809 15.90 44.26 1.76
N GLU A 810 17.21 44.13 1.47
CA GLU A 810 18.27 44.67 2.33
C GLU A 810 18.10 46.18 2.61
N ILE A 811 17.69 46.96 1.61
CA ILE A 811 17.38 48.38 1.80
C ILE A 811 16.22 48.54 2.77
N ALA A 812 15.10 47.85 2.59
CA ALA A 812 13.94 47.93 3.48
C ALA A 812 14.30 47.48 4.91
N GLU A 813 15.06 46.40 5.06
CA GLU A 813 15.53 45.85 6.34
C GLU A 813 16.35 46.86 7.15
N SER A 814 17.18 47.67 6.48
CA SER A 814 18.01 48.68 7.14
C SER A 814 17.21 49.76 7.88
N TYR A 815 15.95 49.99 7.49
CA TYR A 815 15.05 50.95 8.14
C TYR A 815 14.13 50.32 9.17
N PHE A 816 14.10 48.99 9.27
CA PHE A 816 13.29 48.27 10.23
C PHE A 816 14.04 48.10 11.56
N GLY A 817 13.59 48.83 12.59
CA GLY A 817 14.14 48.76 13.93
C GLY A 817 13.63 47.55 14.73
N MET A 818 14.34 47.24 15.83
CA MET A 818 13.96 46.16 16.76
C MET A 818 12.75 46.50 17.65
N ASP A 819 12.27 47.74 17.62
CA ASP A 819 11.05 48.17 18.32
C ASP A 819 9.78 47.75 17.57
N ASN A 820 9.92 47.27 16.34
CA ASN A 820 8.83 46.82 15.51
C ASN A 820 8.47 45.36 15.81
N HIS A 821 7.22 45.11 16.21
CA HIS A 821 6.74 43.78 16.53
C HIS A 821 6.75 42.81 15.33
N ALA A 822 6.51 43.29 14.10
CA ALA A 822 6.59 42.45 12.89
C ALA A 822 8.01 41.93 12.63
N VAL A 823 9.01 42.78 12.88
CA VAL A 823 10.43 42.43 12.76
C VAL A 823 10.84 41.45 13.86
N ILE A 824 10.36 41.65 15.09
CA ILE A 824 10.57 40.70 16.19
C ILE A 824 10.04 39.32 15.79
N MET A 825 8.81 39.22 15.25
CA MET A 825 8.26 37.92 14.83
C MET A 825 9.11 37.22 13.76
N ALA A 826 9.61 37.97 12.79
CA ALA A 826 10.42 37.45 11.70
C ALA A 826 11.83 37.03 12.14
N LEU A 827 12.48 37.80 13.01
CA LEU A 827 13.85 37.52 13.48
C LEU A 827 13.93 36.49 14.60
N THR A 828 12.89 36.38 15.43
CA THR A 828 12.85 35.38 16.51
C THR A 828 12.41 34.00 16.04
N GLY A 829 12.00 33.86 14.77
CA GLY A 829 11.47 32.61 14.22
C GLY A 829 10.03 32.30 14.63
N ALA A 830 9.34 33.24 15.27
CA ALA A 830 7.97 33.02 15.75
C ALA A 830 6.98 32.85 14.60
N ARG A 831 6.87 33.81 13.68
CA ARG A 831 6.01 33.71 12.50
C ARG A 831 6.42 34.73 11.44
N GLY A 832 6.49 34.27 10.20
CA GLY A 832 6.91 35.11 9.07
C GLY A 832 8.42 35.10 8.86
N SER A 833 8.85 35.71 7.77
CA SER A 833 10.26 35.81 7.38
C SER A 833 10.55 37.24 6.92
N MET A 834 11.83 37.61 6.92
CA MET A 834 12.25 38.91 6.39
C MET A 834 11.93 39.07 4.90
N LEU A 835 11.92 37.96 4.15
CA LEU A 835 11.47 37.95 2.75
C LEU A 835 10.00 38.34 2.62
N ASN A 836 9.12 37.87 3.50
CA ASN A 836 7.70 38.22 3.45
C ASN A 836 7.49 39.72 3.78
N LEU A 837 8.21 40.25 4.77
CA LEU A 837 8.18 41.69 5.08
C LEU A 837 8.72 42.52 3.91
N THR A 838 9.76 42.03 3.23
CA THR A 838 10.28 42.62 1.99
C THR A 838 9.21 42.67 0.90
N GLN A 839 8.43 41.61 0.70
CA GLN A 839 7.36 41.61 -0.30
C GLN A 839 6.23 42.59 0.04
N ILE A 840 5.96 42.79 1.32
CA ILE A 840 4.92 43.72 1.77
C ILE A 840 5.38 45.17 1.62
N ALA A 841 6.64 45.48 1.94
CA ALA A 841 7.15 46.85 1.98
C ALA A 841 7.89 47.31 0.71
N ALA A 842 8.65 46.43 0.06
CA ALA A 842 9.57 46.77 -1.04
C ALA A 842 9.03 46.36 -2.42
N CYS A 843 9.05 45.07 -2.78
CA CYS A 843 8.48 44.55 -4.04
C CYS A 843 8.18 43.05 -3.96
N VAL A 844 7.16 42.58 -4.68
CA VAL A 844 6.83 41.14 -4.73
C VAL A 844 7.84 40.34 -5.56
N GLY A 845 8.32 40.92 -6.68
CA GLY A 845 9.33 40.35 -7.55
C GLY A 845 8.79 39.44 -8.67
N GLN A 846 9.68 38.65 -9.28
CA GLN A 846 9.37 37.83 -10.45
C GLN A 846 8.36 36.72 -10.13
N GLN A 847 7.27 36.65 -10.90
CA GLN A 847 6.34 35.52 -10.87
C GLN A 847 6.80 34.43 -11.85
N SER A 848 6.77 33.18 -11.41
CA SER A 848 7.16 32.04 -12.23
C SER A 848 6.01 31.04 -12.36
N VAL A 849 6.00 30.29 -13.47
CA VAL A 849 5.15 29.11 -13.65
C VAL A 849 6.03 27.97 -14.18
N ARG A 850 6.13 26.86 -13.44
CA ARG A 850 6.96 25.68 -13.77
C ARG A 850 8.45 25.98 -13.93
N GLY A 851 8.96 26.89 -13.10
CA GLY A 851 10.38 27.24 -13.04
C GLY A 851 10.87 28.24 -14.10
N GLY A 852 10.01 28.70 -15.00
CA GLY A 852 10.31 29.78 -15.96
C GLY A 852 9.44 31.01 -15.73
N ARG A 853 9.77 32.12 -16.41
CA ARG A 853 8.91 33.31 -16.48
C ARG A 853 7.60 32.99 -17.21
N ILE A 854 6.60 33.85 -17.04
CA ILE A 854 5.27 33.62 -17.61
C ILE A 854 5.31 33.92 -19.11
N GLU A 855 5.16 32.90 -19.95
CA GLU A 855 5.03 33.07 -21.41
C GLU A 855 3.64 32.65 -21.95
N ARG A 856 2.87 31.89 -21.18
CA ARG A 856 1.59 31.33 -21.63
C ARG A 856 0.51 32.41 -21.71
N GLY A 857 0.05 32.72 -22.92
CA GLY A 857 -0.97 33.74 -23.16
C GLY A 857 -1.50 33.73 -24.59
N TYR A 858 -1.59 34.92 -25.19
CA TYR A 858 -1.92 35.12 -26.60
C TYR A 858 -0.77 34.68 -27.51
N ARG A 859 -1.03 34.63 -28.83
CA ARG A 859 0.04 34.38 -29.81
C ARG A 859 1.12 35.47 -29.68
N ASN A 860 2.35 35.04 -29.38
CA ASN A 860 3.54 35.89 -29.21
C ASN A 860 3.50 36.93 -28.07
N ARG A 861 2.58 36.85 -27.10
CA ARG A 861 2.56 37.75 -25.93
C ARG A 861 1.73 37.16 -24.80
N THR A 862 2.01 37.55 -23.56
CA THR A 862 1.28 37.07 -22.38
C THR A 862 -0.12 37.67 -22.27
N LEU A 863 -0.21 39.01 -22.30
CA LEU A 863 -1.45 39.79 -22.17
C LEU A 863 -1.67 40.68 -23.41
N PRO A 864 -2.91 41.08 -23.71
CA PRO A 864 -3.21 41.89 -24.90
C PRO A 864 -2.71 43.34 -24.77
N HIS A 865 -2.24 43.73 -23.58
CA HIS A 865 -1.68 45.04 -23.27
C HIS A 865 -0.22 45.20 -23.70
N PHE A 866 0.47 44.10 -24.02
CA PHE A 866 1.86 44.09 -24.49
C PHE A 866 1.94 43.97 -26.02
N GLN A 867 3.05 44.43 -26.59
CA GLN A 867 3.35 44.25 -28.01
C GLN A 867 3.65 42.78 -28.32
N GLU A 868 3.47 42.39 -29.58
CA GLU A 868 3.84 41.04 -30.00
C GLU A 868 5.36 40.87 -29.96
N GLY A 869 5.84 39.82 -29.30
CA GLY A 869 7.26 39.49 -29.14
C GLY A 869 7.96 40.20 -27.98
N GLU A 870 7.23 40.94 -27.14
CA GLU A 870 7.82 41.69 -26.02
C GLU A 870 8.30 40.75 -24.89
N LEU A 871 9.61 40.79 -24.58
CA LEU A 871 10.28 39.93 -23.58
C LEU A 871 10.68 40.67 -22.28
N GLY A 872 10.28 41.93 -22.14
CA GLY A 872 10.63 42.79 -21.00
C GLY A 872 10.21 42.21 -19.64
N ALA A 873 10.74 42.81 -18.57
CA ALA A 873 10.47 42.36 -17.20
C ALA A 873 8.95 42.31 -16.90
N LYS A 874 8.24 43.41 -17.17
CA LYS A 874 6.79 43.51 -16.95
C LYS A 874 5.96 42.59 -17.86
N ALA A 875 6.36 42.45 -19.13
CA ALA A 875 5.68 41.59 -20.10
C ALA A 875 5.70 40.11 -19.71
N SER A 876 6.71 39.68 -18.95
CA SER A 876 6.89 38.30 -18.51
C SER A 876 6.61 38.09 -17.01
N GLY A 877 5.84 38.99 -16.40
CA GLY A 877 5.32 38.81 -15.04
C GLY A 877 6.24 39.21 -13.89
N PHE A 878 7.10 40.21 -14.08
CA PHE A 878 7.78 40.87 -12.95
C PHE A 878 6.81 41.84 -12.25
N VAL A 879 6.63 41.66 -10.94
CA VAL A 879 5.80 42.55 -10.11
C VAL A 879 6.72 43.54 -9.39
N HIS A 880 6.69 44.78 -9.87
CA HIS A 880 7.49 45.88 -9.34
C HIS A 880 6.91 46.40 -8.02
N SER A 881 5.58 46.47 -7.93
CA SER A 881 4.86 46.96 -6.76
C SER A 881 4.99 46.03 -5.54
N SER A 882 4.84 46.57 -4.34
CA SER A 882 4.66 45.82 -3.10
C SER A 882 3.19 45.64 -2.77
N TYR A 883 2.87 44.75 -1.82
CA TYR A 883 1.48 44.60 -1.35
C TYR A 883 0.95 45.89 -0.73
N LYS A 884 1.82 46.70 -0.09
CA LYS A 884 1.45 47.97 0.53
C LYS A 884 1.24 49.09 -0.47
N SER A 885 2.05 49.18 -1.52
CA SER A 885 1.82 50.17 -2.59
C SER A 885 0.56 49.84 -3.41
N GLY A 886 0.19 48.56 -3.45
CA GLY A 886 -0.91 48.03 -4.24
C GLY A 886 -0.43 47.58 -5.62
N LEU A 887 -0.99 46.48 -6.11
CA LEU A 887 -0.65 45.90 -7.41
C LEU A 887 -1.48 46.53 -8.52
N ASP A 888 -0.86 46.80 -9.67
CA ASP A 888 -1.61 47.21 -10.87
C ASP A 888 -2.40 46.01 -11.46
N PRO A 889 -3.37 46.25 -12.38
CA PRO A 889 -4.18 45.16 -12.93
C PRO A 889 -3.39 44.05 -13.64
N LEU A 890 -2.25 44.37 -14.26
CA LEU A 890 -1.40 43.41 -14.95
C LEU A 890 -0.61 42.57 -13.93
N GLU A 891 0.00 43.24 -12.95
CA GLU A 891 0.72 42.64 -11.84
C GLU A 891 -0.18 41.72 -11.02
N PHE A 892 -1.40 42.15 -10.69
CA PHE A 892 -2.38 41.33 -9.98
C PHE A 892 -2.71 40.05 -10.76
N PHE A 893 -2.88 40.15 -12.07
CA PHE A 893 -3.18 39.00 -12.91
C PHE A 893 -1.99 38.03 -13.00
N PHE A 894 -0.77 38.54 -13.16
CA PHE A 894 0.44 37.72 -13.13
C PHE A 894 0.67 37.06 -11.77
N HIS A 895 0.41 37.77 -10.68
CA HIS A 895 0.49 37.21 -9.33
C HIS A 895 -0.54 36.08 -9.15
N ALA A 896 -1.76 36.25 -9.67
CA ALA A 896 -2.77 35.18 -9.67
C ALA A 896 -2.34 33.96 -10.48
N MET A 897 -1.60 34.13 -11.59
CA MET A 897 -1.03 33.01 -12.33
C MET A 897 0.00 32.23 -11.52
N GLY A 898 0.92 32.93 -10.84
CA GLY A 898 1.91 32.31 -9.95
C GLY A 898 1.24 31.59 -8.77
N GLY A 899 0.24 32.21 -8.14
CA GLY A 899 -0.52 31.62 -7.05
C GLY A 899 -1.23 30.30 -7.43
N ARG A 900 -1.70 30.16 -8.68
CA ARG A 900 -2.30 28.91 -9.16
C ARG A 900 -1.31 27.75 -9.22
N GLU A 901 -0.03 28.00 -9.47
CA GLU A 901 0.98 26.95 -9.45
C GLU A 901 1.08 26.31 -8.06
N GLY A 902 1.16 27.14 -7.01
CA GLY A 902 1.24 26.66 -5.64
C GLY A 902 0.04 25.78 -5.23
N LEU A 903 -1.17 26.19 -5.61
CA LEU A 903 -2.40 25.42 -5.33
C LEU A 903 -2.41 24.07 -6.06
N VAL A 904 -2.02 24.06 -7.34
CA VAL A 904 -2.04 22.84 -8.17
C VAL A 904 -0.92 21.88 -7.77
N ASP A 905 0.30 22.37 -7.54
CA ASP A 905 1.45 21.53 -7.22
C ASP A 905 1.26 20.84 -5.86
N THR A 906 0.72 21.55 -4.87
CA THR A 906 0.38 21.00 -3.55
C THR A 906 -0.62 19.84 -3.66
N ALA A 907 -1.64 19.98 -4.52
CA ALA A 907 -2.64 18.94 -4.75
C ALA A 907 -2.06 17.71 -5.48
N ILE A 908 -1.24 17.92 -6.52
CA ILE A 908 -0.68 16.82 -7.33
C ILE A 908 0.37 16.03 -6.54
N ARG A 909 1.27 16.71 -5.81
CA ARG A 909 2.34 16.06 -5.05
C ARG A 909 1.81 15.09 -3.99
N THR A 910 0.66 15.40 -3.39
CA THR A 910 0.03 14.56 -2.38
C THR A 910 -0.27 13.15 -2.90
N ALA A 911 -0.75 13.02 -4.14
CA ALA A 911 -1.07 11.72 -4.73
C ALA A 911 0.19 10.86 -4.98
N GLN A 912 1.25 11.47 -5.51
CA GLN A 912 2.51 10.77 -5.78
C GLN A 912 3.22 10.36 -4.48
N SER A 913 3.32 11.30 -3.52
CA SER A 913 3.96 11.07 -2.23
C SER A 913 3.25 9.96 -1.45
N GLY A 914 1.91 10.01 -1.35
CA GLY A 914 1.13 8.99 -0.64
C GLY A 914 1.22 7.61 -1.29
N TYR A 915 1.27 7.53 -2.63
CA TYR A 915 1.46 6.25 -3.32
C TYR A 915 2.86 5.68 -3.11
N MET A 916 3.89 6.52 -3.19
CA MET A 916 5.28 6.14 -2.91
C MET A 916 5.42 5.62 -1.48
N GLN A 917 4.92 6.38 -0.49
CA GLN A 917 4.92 5.98 0.91
C GLN A 917 4.24 4.63 1.10
N ARG A 918 3.06 4.41 0.52
CA ARG A 918 2.35 3.13 0.60
C ARG A 918 3.17 1.96 0.03
N ARG A 919 3.88 2.16 -1.08
CA ARG A 919 4.74 1.13 -1.67
C ARG A 919 5.89 0.78 -0.73
N LEU A 920 6.54 1.79 -0.14
CA LEU A 920 7.65 1.59 0.78
C LEU A 920 7.20 0.94 2.09
N VAL A 921 6.09 1.39 2.68
CA VAL A 921 5.53 0.81 3.91
C VAL A 921 5.22 -0.68 3.70
N ASN A 922 4.51 -1.04 2.62
CA ASN A 922 4.21 -2.44 2.34
C ASN A 922 5.44 -3.31 2.06
N ALA A 923 6.57 -2.71 1.64
CA ALA A 923 7.81 -3.43 1.40
C ALA A 923 8.67 -3.60 2.66
N LEU A 924 8.56 -2.68 3.63
CA LEU A 924 9.45 -2.62 4.80
C LEU A 924 8.77 -2.97 6.13
N GLN A 925 7.43 -3.11 6.16
CA GLN A 925 6.67 -3.38 7.39
C GLN A 925 7.04 -4.69 8.10
N ASP A 926 7.63 -5.65 7.38
CA ASP A 926 8.01 -6.96 7.93
C ASP A 926 9.40 -6.97 8.56
N LEU A 927 10.15 -5.86 8.47
CA LEU A 927 11.50 -5.76 9.03
C LEU A 927 11.46 -5.52 10.54
N ASN A 928 12.26 -6.29 11.28
CA ASN A 928 12.43 -6.14 12.72
C ASN A 928 13.92 -6.09 13.11
N VAL A 929 14.22 -5.42 14.23
CA VAL A 929 15.53 -5.47 14.88
C VAL A 929 15.48 -6.58 15.93
N ASN A 930 16.35 -7.57 15.79
CA ASN A 930 16.44 -8.69 16.73
C ASN A 930 17.35 -8.35 17.91
N GLU A 931 17.34 -9.18 18.95
CA GLU A 931 18.15 -8.99 20.16
C GLU A 931 19.67 -8.94 19.88
N ASP A 932 20.11 -9.55 18.78
CA ASP A 932 21.50 -9.51 18.31
C ASP A 932 21.87 -8.22 17.55
N GLY A 933 20.93 -7.28 17.39
CA GLY A 933 21.10 -6.03 16.67
C GLY A 933 21.00 -6.15 15.14
N THR A 934 20.71 -7.34 14.62
CA THR A 934 20.50 -7.57 13.18
C THR A 934 19.09 -7.18 12.74
N VAL A 935 18.97 -6.67 11.53
CA VAL A 935 17.67 -6.41 10.89
C VAL A 935 17.32 -7.60 10.01
N ARG A 936 16.20 -8.26 10.29
CA ARG A 936 15.74 -9.44 9.53
C ARG A 936 14.33 -9.23 8.99
N ASP A 937 14.02 -9.91 7.89
CA ASP A 937 12.64 -10.04 7.41
C ASP A 937 11.88 -11.15 8.17
N ASN A 938 10.60 -11.31 7.85
CA ASN A 938 9.73 -12.35 8.45
C ASN A 938 10.13 -13.80 8.10
N ARG A 939 11.02 -14.00 7.12
CA ARG A 939 11.59 -15.31 6.75
C ARG A 939 12.93 -15.58 7.47
N GLY A 940 13.42 -14.62 8.25
CA GLY A 940 14.70 -14.71 8.95
C GLY A 940 15.92 -14.36 8.08
N VAL A 941 15.72 -13.81 6.88
CA VAL A 941 16.81 -13.34 6.02
C VAL A 941 17.39 -12.07 6.61
N VAL A 942 18.71 -12.05 6.82
CA VAL A 942 19.42 -10.88 7.34
C VAL A 942 19.54 -9.82 6.25
N ILE A 943 18.93 -8.66 6.50
CA ILE A 943 18.97 -7.48 5.62
C ILE A 943 20.11 -6.54 6.04
N GLN A 944 20.29 -6.36 7.35
CA GLN A 944 21.43 -5.62 7.91
C GLN A 944 22.04 -6.41 9.07
N THR A 945 23.36 -6.52 9.09
CA THR A 945 24.11 -7.17 10.19
C THR A 945 24.11 -6.33 11.46
N ARG A 946 23.94 -5.01 11.34
CA ARG A 946 23.76 -4.07 12.44
C ARG A 946 22.81 -2.98 11.99
N TYR A 947 21.76 -2.73 12.76
CA TYR A 947 20.78 -1.68 12.47
C TYR A 947 21.49 -0.33 12.25
N GLY A 948 21.25 0.31 11.11
CA GLY A 948 21.81 1.65 10.84
C GLY A 948 23.33 1.76 10.85
N GLU A 949 24.06 0.65 10.72
CA GLU A 949 25.53 0.53 10.84
C GLU A 949 26.09 0.77 12.26
N ASP A 950 25.47 1.62 13.07
CA ASP A 950 25.91 2.00 14.42
C ASP A 950 25.01 1.44 15.55
N GLY A 951 23.83 0.92 15.24
CA GLY A 951 22.86 0.39 16.20
C GLY A 951 22.07 1.45 16.95
N ILE A 952 22.07 2.71 16.51
CA ILE A 952 21.44 3.82 17.24
C ILE A 952 20.11 4.20 16.61
N ASP A 953 19.06 4.30 17.43
CA ASP A 953 17.77 4.84 17.01
C ASP A 953 17.93 6.34 16.69
N PRO A 954 17.60 6.79 15.47
CA PRO A 954 17.66 8.20 15.11
C PRO A 954 16.90 9.11 16.09
N ALA A 955 15.83 8.64 16.72
CA ALA A 955 15.08 9.41 17.71
C ALA A 955 15.90 9.76 18.97
N LYS A 956 16.91 8.95 19.30
CA LYS A 956 17.79 9.10 20.47
C LYS A 956 19.15 9.72 20.10
N SER A 957 19.39 9.98 18.81
CA SER A 957 20.61 10.59 18.30
C SER A 957 20.62 12.11 18.48
N ASP A 958 21.78 12.74 18.32
CA ASP A 958 21.93 14.19 18.26
C ASP A 958 21.89 14.66 16.81
N PHE A 959 20.69 14.86 16.27
CA PHE A 959 20.51 15.26 14.87
C PHE A 959 21.19 14.31 13.86
N GLY A 960 21.12 13.00 14.12
CA GLY A 960 21.74 11.94 13.30
C GLY A 960 23.20 11.64 13.67
N LYS A 961 23.80 12.36 14.62
CA LYS A 961 25.09 11.99 15.20
C LYS A 961 24.90 11.07 16.39
N VAL A 962 25.83 10.13 16.56
CA VAL A 962 25.89 9.23 17.73
C VAL A 962 25.90 10.03 19.05
N ALA A 963 26.71 11.08 19.11
CA ALA A 963 26.78 12.03 20.21
C ALA A 963 27.39 13.35 19.71
N ASP A 964 26.93 14.48 20.25
CA ASP A 964 27.56 15.79 20.04
C ASP A 964 28.75 15.98 21.00
N ILE A 965 29.93 15.52 20.57
CA ILE A 965 31.17 15.59 21.36
C ILE A 965 31.56 17.03 21.65
N ASP A 966 31.35 17.96 20.71
CA ASP A 966 31.73 19.36 20.87
C ASP A 966 30.90 20.01 21.98
N ARG A 967 29.59 19.73 21.99
CA ARG A 967 28.67 20.17 23.05
C ARG A 967 29.11 19.64 24.42
N LEU A 968 29.37 18.34 24.53
CA LEU A 968 29.80 17.71 25.78
C LEU A 968 31.11 18.29 26.32
N ILE A 969 32.08 18.57 25.43
CA ILE A 969 33.35 19.20 25.83
C ILE A 969 33.11 20.63 26.36
N GLU A 970 32.22 21.39 25.72
CA GLU A 970 31.90 22.75 26.14
C GLU A 970 31.17 22.76 27.49
N GLU A 971 30.19 21.88 27.69
CA GLU A 971 29.50 21.67 28.97
C GLU A 971 30.49 21.30 30.09
N MET A 972 31.40 20.34 29.84
CA MET A 972 32.42 19.96 30.82
C MET A 972 33.38 21.11 31.15
N ARG A 973 33.73 21.96 30.18
CA ARG A 973 34.58 23.13 30.42
C ARG A 973 33.89 24.18 31.28
N ILE A 974 32.59 24.39 31.08
CA ILE A 974 31.79 25.31 31.90
C ILE A 974 31.67 24.75 33.32
N LYS A 975 31.37 23.46 33.46
CA LYS A 975 31.32 22.79 34.77
C LYS A 975 32.64 22.91 35.52
N ALA A 976 33.77 22.66 34.85
CA ALA A 976 35.11 22.82 35.43
C ALA A 976 35.49 24.28 35.76
N LYS A 977 34.82 25.28 35.17
CA LYS A 977 34.95 26.69 35.54
C LYS A 977 34.05 27.05 36.73
N ALA A 978 32.84 26.48 36.80
CA ALA A 978 31.89 26.72 37.89
C ALA A 978 32.34 26.06 39.21
N ASP A 979 33.06 24.94 39.15
CA ASP A 979 33.64 24.25 40.31
C ASP A 979 34.91 24.93 40.87
N LYS A 980 35.43 25.97 40.21
CA LYS A 980 36.59 26.77 40.64
C LYS A 980 36.15 28.11 41.19
#